data_AF-A0A182NUF6-F1
#
_entry.id   AF-A0A182NUF6-F1
#
_cell.length_a   1.000
_cell.length_b   1.000
_cell.length_c   1.000
_cell.angle_alpha   90.00
_cell.angle_beta   90.00
_cell.angle_gamma   90.00
#
_symmetry.space_group_name_H-M   'P 1'
#
loop_
_entity.id
_entity.type
_entity.pdbx_description
1 polymer ?
#
loop_
_entity_poly.entity_id
_entity_poly.type
_entity_poly.pdbx_seq_one_letter_code
_entity_poly.pdbx_strand_id
1 'polypeptide(L)'
;MLGIKSRASSCDAFPSPDFGISSTIASSGKVQTAGNELTAAFDNVNKYGITLHSSYKVLSVSRGILYSISNDVAAGGKALGAAVATLATSTGPSIDATFGAAAGAITNMETTLTTSFAARFATLEANIGPYVGKELRDSFAVLVAAVRKLRDALGQLKPAVQQLQTAAKTVAPNLILSVLDALKNMRANVQALVYTVSTSLYNLELADKFIVDSTSRAELEMATIDASYTAYATETTGTANDMAETVRSTLAEGYGRQETAIAPIQARLDASADYTVSFQPRTMQIKEIFGTDPLASLKLDLTQLFVNYVQLMEELDNDVGDFFANDACPALQATVQVLISSVPNAVFCFEKYSYQAYNLFHDFATLVDVCYQEESAKLSVLFLAVPPLVQLILFDVEDLADSLAACIKYRDNVRCFTAISPYYEVLMAQTTAKRYYLHELVARELEASSNRLASCYMVNKYFILQQVVRISANVQLCSKNGPMSIRAEPSPDFGIKATVLGTANVVKQSGKVSATFDLVDNMNIPLTGGYALLDNMKTAVLYISSKVTSTGMAVSTALNTLAADRSNDVNGAFAPVYAAINALRTLLQSGFTAQYAALQKQGNFITTQLGDAFKSILDRLTVLVTALDRMKAGVTAARDAPGNPPNGISPDNLSRNVPAKLTFDLLDALSKLEGVISLVTFVVEDEQRKLSTADVFLGEMRTEGQTVIGNDVHSAKGLFDSERGTIATNVAGQFADPLGVVYGTQMQALGLVQSTVQAFDTYTNDLKPALDSLSLLLNADGIAALATAVADTFGEYGTAVDASIASTASVEQFFIGETCVGLRSVIDALVANSPHSPFCFAKFSPKLFNQFALSFYAVSECYDVETIRLYRLQDLLTLVIGMIVYDVEDLGEAISSCAQRTTGPACLTLIGPYYEQLATTIDEKQAYVLSYLEEETKISLQRLGSCVTTAKYMTAISVAAIISNLGTCTVRGPIPV
;
A
#
# COMPACT_ATOMS: atom_id res chain seq x y z
N MET A 1 52.45 58.72 -5.58
CA MET A 1 51.42 58.43 -4.57
C MET A 1 50.29 57.65 -5.21
N LEU A 2 50.16 56.37 -4.89
CA LEU A 2 48.91 55.60 -4.74
C LEU A 2 49.32 54.18 -4.34
N GLY A 3 48.59 53.55 -3.42
CA GLY A 3 49.11 52.41 -2.65
C GLY A 3 48.99 51.07 -3.38
N ILE A 4 50.07 50.29 -3.40
CA ILE A 4 50.01 48.85 -3.67
C ILE A 4 49.26 48.19 -2.50
N LYS A 5 47.99 47.85 -2.71
CA LYS A 5 47.33 46.81 -1.91
C LYS A 5 47.74 45.47 -2.48
N SER A 6 48.40 44.65 -1.67
CA SER A 6 48.45 43.21 -1.92
C SER A 6 47.02 42.68 -1.97
N ARG A 7 46.52 42.34 -3.16
CA ARG A 7 45.39 41.41 -3.27
C ARG A 7 45.92 40.06 -2.82
N ALA A 8 45.58 39.66 -1.59
CA ALA A 8 45.54 38.24 -1.28
C ALA A 8 44.64 37.58 -2.34
N SER A 9 45.10 36.46 -2.90
CA SER A 9 44.26 35.63 -3.77
C SER A 9 43.04 35.21 -2.98
N SER A 10 41.86 35.67 -3.39
CA SER A 10 40.60 35.17 -2.89
C SER A 10 40.32 33.80 -3.51
N CYS A 11 41.06 32.80 -3.04
CA CYS A 11 40.50 31.47 -2.94
C CYS A 11 39.29 31.61 -2.01
N ASP A 12 38.07 31.49 -2.54
CA ASP A 12 36.85 31.41 -1.73
C ASP A 12 36.84 30.07 -1.01
N ALA A 13 37.64 30.01 0.07
CA ALA A 13 37.77 28.86 0.93
C ALA A 13 36.45 28.62 1.66
N PHE A 14 35.67 27.65 1.16
CA PHE A 14 34.57 27.09 1.92
C PHE A 14 35.07 26.62 3.31
N PRO A 15 34.31 26.84 4.40
CA PRO A 15 34.92 26.88 5.72
C PRO A 15 35.40 25.51 6.23
N SER A 16 36.71 25.38 6.45
CA SER A 16 37.31 24.35 7.32
C SER A 16 36.76 24.54 8.74
N PRO A 17 36.31 23.47 9.44
CA PRO A 17 37.24 22.44 9.94
C PRO A 17 37.16 21.08 9.26
N ASP A 18 38.14 20.21 9.53
CA ASP A 18 38.25 18.91 8.86
C ASP A 18 38.69 17.80 9.82
N PHE A 19 37.80 16.86 10.14
CA PHE A 19 38.10 15.57 10.79
C PHE A 19 38.89 15.57 12.12
N GLY A 20 39.03 16.72 12.80
CA GLY A 20 39.82 16.88 14.04
C GLY A 20 41.19 17.54 13.85
N ILE A 21 41.41 18.25 12.74
CA ILE A 21 42.60 19.06 12.47
C ILE A 21 42.23 20.46 11.94
N SER A 22 43.23 21.35 11.89
CA SER A 22 43.13 22.73 11.41
C SER A 22 43.63 22.93 9.97
N SER A 23 43.66 21.87 9.16
CA SER A 23 44.16 21.89 7.78
C SER A 23 43.12 21.24 6.87
N THR A 24 42.79 21.92 5.76
CA THR A 24 41.69 21.54 4.89
C THR A 24 41.89 20.16 4.23
N ILE A 25 40.85 19.34 4.24
CA ILE A 25 40.79 18.05 3.53
C ILE A 25 39.74 18.17 2.44
N ALA A 26 40.15 17.97 1.18
CA ALA A 26 39.24 18.07 0.04
C ALA A 26 38.00 17.18 0.22
N SER A 27 36.84 17.70 -0.19
CA SER A 27 35.53 17.02 -0.09
C SER A 27 35.00 16.73 1.33
N SER A 28 35.57 17.26 2.41
CA SER A 28 35.02 17.16 3.79
C SER A 28 33.56 17.63 3.88
N GLY A 29 33.22 18.78 3.29
CA GLY A 29 31.85 19.29 3.22
C GLY A 29 30.86 18.35 2.51
N LYS A 30 31.31 17.54 1.52
CA LYS A 30 30.45 16.51 0.89
C LYS A 30 30.05 15.44 1.93
N VAL A 31 30.94 15.11 2.88
CA VAL A 31 30.67 14.15 3.98
C VAL A 31 29.71 14.74 5.00
N GLN A 32 29.82 16.04 5.30
CA GLN A 32 28.86 16.73 6.17
C GLN A 32 27.43 16.63 5.60
N THR A 33 27.25 16.99 4.33
CA THR A 33 25.96 16.90 3.64
C THR A 33 25.41 15.48 3.68
N ALA A 34 26.22 14.47 3.34
CA ALA A 34 25.78 13.06 3.38
C ALA A 34 25.37 12.58 4.79
N GLY A 35 26.02 13.08 5.86
CA GLY A 35 25.61 12.81 7.25
C GLY A 35 24.29 13.49 7.65
N ASN A 36 24.06 14.71 7.18
CA ASN A 36 22.80 15.43 7.37
C ASN A 36 21.64 14.77 6.60
N GLU A 37 21.85 14.38 5.34
CA GLU A 37 20.90 13.59 4.54
C GLU A 37 20.53 12.25 5.22
N LEU A 38 21.52 11.56 5.78
CA LEU A 38 21.31 10.30 6.50
C LEU A 38 20.46 10.51 7.75
N THR A 39 20.70 11.60 8.49
CA THR A 39 19.89 12.01 9.65
C THR A 39 18.43 12.22 9.24
N ALA A 40 18.19 13.01 8.18
CA ALA A 40 16.86 13.27 7.65
C ALA A 40 16.16 12.02 7.08
N ALA A 41 16.91 11.03 6.60
CA ALA A 41 16.34 9.73 6.21
C ALA A 41 15.78 8.98 7.44
N PHE A 42 16.54 8.94 8.54
CA PHE A 42 16.10 8.30 9.78
C PHE A 42 14.96 9.04 10.50
N ASP A 43 14.77 10.34 10.27
CA ASP A 43 13.58 11.08 10.73
C ASP A 43 12.25 10.56 10.17
N ASN A 44 12.25 9.85 9.04
CA ASN A 44 11.02 9.30 8.46
C ASN A 44 10.66 7.91 9.03
N VAL A 45 11.59 7.20 9.70
CA VAL A 45 11.38 5.82 10.21
C VAL A 45 10.30 5.75 11.29
N ASN A 46 10.18 6.78 12.14
CA ASN A 46 9.22 6.84 13.24
C ASN A 46 8.10 7.89 13.03
N LYS A 47 7.90 8.34 11.78
CA LYS A 47 7.03 9.49 11.45
C LYS A 47 5.56 9.12 11.22
N TYR A 48 5.27 7.89 10.80
CA TYR A 48 3.90 7.43 10.58
C TYR A 48 3.28 6.95 11.90
N GLY A 49 2.11 7.52 12.25
CA GLY A 49 1.41 7.26 13.50
C GLY A 49 -0.08 7.02 13.26
N ILE A 50 -0.65 6.09 14.03
CA ILE A 50 -2.04 5.62 13.95
C ILE A 50 -2.73 5.70 15.33
N THR A 51 -4.02 6.00 15.31
CA THR A 51 -4.89 5.85 16.49
C THR A 51 -5.58 4.49 16.41
N LEU A 52 -5.82 3.87 17.57
CA LEU A 52 -6.56 2.61 17.68
C LEU A 52 -7.74 2.89 18.61
N HIS A 53 -8.93 2.53 18.14
CA HIS A 53 -10.23 2.75 18.78
C HIS A 53 -10.80 1.46 19.36
N SER A 54 -10.41 0.28 18.85
CA SER A 54 -10.81 -1.00 19.41
C SER A 54 -10.07 -1.32 20.72
N SER A 55 -10.68 -2.15 21.56
CA SER A 55 -10.06 -2.70 22.77
C SER A 55 -9.13 -3.90 22.50
N TYR A 56 -8.90 -4.26 21.22
CA TYR A 56 -8.25 -5.51 20.85
C TYR A 56 -6.73 -5.45 21.11
N LYS A 57 -6.32 -6.08 22.23
CA LYS A 57 -4.96 -6.03 22.78
C LYS A 57 -3.85 -6.42 21.79
N VAL A 58 -4.14 -7.30 20.83
CA VAL A 58 -3.17 -7.72 19.80
C VAL A 58 -2.70 -6.53 18.97
N LEU A 59 -3.59 -5.61 18.59
CA LEU A 59 -3.24 -4.42 17.80
C LEU A 59 -2.43 -3.42 18.63
N SER A 60 -2.89 -3.11 19.86
CA SER A 60 -2.26 -2.10 20.69
C SER A 60 -0.87 -2.51 21.19
N VAL A 61 -0.66 -3.79 21.51
CA VAL A 61 0.68 -4.34 21.81
C VAL A 61 1.58 -4.32 20.56
N SER A 62 1.07 -4.74 19.39
CA SER A 62 1.87 -4.81 18.17
C SER A 62 2.27 -3.41 17.67
N ARG A 63 1.36 -2.43 17.73
CA ARG A 63 1.66 -1.00 17.50
C ARG A 63 2.74 -0.50 18.47
N GLY A 64 2.61 -0.81 19.76
CA GLY A 64 3.59 -0.43 20.78
C GLY A 64 4.99 -0.99 20.50
N ILE A 65 5.06 -2.24 20.03
CA ILE A 65 6.32 -2.86 19.60
C ILE A 65 6.89 -2.16 18.35
N LEU A 66 6.06 -1.94 17.32
CA LEU A 66 6.49 -1.27 16.08
C LEU A 66 7.02 0.15 16.36
N TYR A 67 6.34 0.94 17.19
CA TYR A 67 6.82 2.25 17.64
C TYR A 67 8.10 2.15 18.47
N SER A 68 8.21 1.17 19.37
CA SER A 68 9.43 0.99 20.17
C SER A 68 10.64 0.61 19.32
N ILE A 69 10.45 -0.21 18.28
CA ILE A 69 11.49 -0.54 17.30
C ILE A 69 11.83 0.68 16.43
N SER A 70 10.83 1.37 15.87
CA SER A 70 11.06 2.48 14.95
C SER A 70 11.70 3.69 15.64
N ASN A 71 11.29 4.01 16.87
CA ASN A 71 11.90 5.08 17.67
C ASN A 71 13.38 4.80 17.98
N ASP A 72 13.73 3.57 18.42
CA ASP A 72 15.11 3.23 18.77
C ASP A 72 16.03 3.26 17.54
N VAL A 73 15.58 2.74 16.39
CA VAL A 73 16.35 2.78 15.14
C VAL A 73 16.44 4.21 14.58
N ALA A 74 15.37 5.00 14.65
CA ALA A 74 15.40 6.41 14.26
C ALA A 74 16.37 7.22 15.14
N ALA A 75 16.36 7.01 16.46
CA ALA A 75 17.26 7.69 17.38
C ALA A 75 18.73 7.31 17.15
N GLY A 76 19.04 6.01 17.03
CA GLY A 76 20.39 5.54 16.75
C GLY A 76 20.92 6.01 15.39
N GLY A 77 20.08 5.96 14.36
CA GLY A 77 20.43 6.41 13.00
C GLY A 77 20.65 7.91 12.89
N LYS A 78 19.82 8.73 13.55
CA LYS A 78 20.02 10.18 13.66
C LYS A 78 21.31 10.53 14.39
N ALA A 79 21.58 9.87 15.54
CA ALA A 79 22.80 10.08 16.31
C ALA A 79 24.06 9.75 15.49
N LEU A 80 24.01 8.69 14.68
CA LEU A 80 25.08 8.31 13.76
C LEU A 80 25.28 9.31 12.62
N GLY A 81 24.21 9.73 11.94
CA GLY A 81 24.27 10.73 10.87
C GLY A 81 24.84 12.07 11.37
N ALA A 82 24.34 12.57 12.50
CA ALA A 82 24.80 13.79 13.14
C ALA A 82 26.25 13.68 13.66
N ALA A 83 26.67 12.53 14.19
CA ALA A 83 28.06 12.32 14.63
C ALA A 83 29.05 12.34 13.44
N VAL A 84 28.69 11.76 12.29
CA VAL A 84 29.55 11.82 11.08
C VAL A 84 29.54 13.21 10.44
N ALA A 85 28.39 13.90 10.42
CA ALA A 85 28.34 15.30 9.98
C ALA A 85 29.19 16.22 10.87
N THR A 86 29.15 16.01 12.19
CA THR A 86 29.98 16.76 13.15
C THR A 86 31.46 16.43 13.00
N LEU A 87 31.82 15.16 12.78
CA LEU A 87 33.20 14.74 12.50
C LEU A 87 33.76 15.45 11.27
N ALA A 88 32.97 15.49 10.18
CA ALA A 88 33.38 16.12 8.93
C ALA A 88 33.76 17.61 9.09
N THR A 89 33.17 18.32 10.05
CA THR A 89 33.41 19.75 10.33
C THR A 89 34.00 20.03 11.72
N SER A 90 34.87 19.16 12.25
CA SER A 90 35.43 19.33 13.59
C SER A 90 36.87 19.87 13.63
N THR A 91 37.10 20.98 14.34
CA THR A 91 38.42 21.48 14.78
C THR A 91 38.82 20.89 16.14
N GLY A 92 38.20 19.78 16.55
CA GLY A 92 38.26 19.26 17.91
C GLY A 92 39.69 19.00 18.43
N PRO A 93 39.90 19.02 19.76
CA PRO A 93 41.24 19.06 20.38
C PRO A 93 42.10 17.80 20.15
N SER A 94 41.53 16.72 19.61
CA SER A 94 42.29 15.60 19.05
C SER A 94 41.47 14.79 18.04
N ILE A 95 42.15 14.22 17.04
CA ILE A 95 41.59 13.27 16.06
C ILE A 95 40.97 12.04 16.76
N ASP A 96 41.53 11.62 17.89
CA ASP A 96 41.00 10.48 18.64
C ASP A 96 39.62 10.76 19.27
N ALA A 97 39.39 11.99 19.74
CA ALA A 97 38.08 12.38 20.28
C ALA A 97 37.01 12.50 19.18
N THR A 98 37.36 13.11 18.04
CA THR A 98 36.42 13.34 16.93
C THR A 98 35.99 12.03 16.26
N PHE A 99 36.95 11.18 15.88
CA PHE A 99 36.63 9.85 15.33
C PHE A 99 36.02 8.92 16.40
N GLY A 100 36.39 9.09 17.68
CA GLY A 100 35.81 8.33 18.79
C GLY A 100 34.31 8.52 18.94
N ALA A 101 33.80 9.74 18.76
CA ALA A 101 32.37 10.03 18.79
C ALA A 101 31.61 9.32 17.65
N ALA A 102 32.12 9.39 16.42
CA ALA A 102 31.51 8.70 15.27
C ALA A 102 31.57 7.17 15.42
N ALA A 103 32.71 6.62 15.86
CA ALA A 103 32.87 5.19 16.11
C ALA A 103 31.94 4.68 17.24
N GLY A 104 31.71 5.50 18.27
CA GLY A 104 30.73 5.22 19.33
C GLY A 104 29.30 5.16 18.80
N ALA A 105 28.87 6.14 18.00
CA ALA A 105 27.53 6.15 17.40
C ALA A 105 27.32 4.97 16.43
N ILE A 106 28.35 4.61 15.64
CA ILE A 106 28.39 3.42 14.79
C ILE A 106 28.23 2.14 15.61
N THR A 107 28.97 2.00 16.71
CA THR A 107 28.90 0.83 17.59
C THR A 107 27.50 0.71 18.21
N ASN A 108 26.94 1.81 18.72
CA ASN A 108 25.59 1.85 19.29
C ASN A 108 24.51 1.45 18.27
N MET A 109 24.64 1.89 17.01
CA MET A 109 23.72 1.50 15.94
C MET A 109 23.86 0.02 15.56
N GLU A 110 25.09 -0.49 15.45
CA GLU A 110 25.34 -1.92 15.20
C GLU A 110 24.77 -2.80 16.32
N THR A 111 25.00 -2.46 17.60
CA THR A 111 24.42 -3.15 18.75
C THR A 111 22.89 -3.10 18.74
N THR A 112 22.30 -1.93 18.43
CA THR A 112 20.84 -1.74 18.38
C THR A 112 20.20 -2.66 17.34
N LEU A 113 20.68 -2.64 16.10
CA LEU A 113 20.16 -3.44 14.99
C LEU A 113 20.35 -4.96 15.20
N THR A 114 21.40 -5.38 15.91
CA THR A 114 21.76 -6.80 16.07
C THR A 114 21.21 -7.47 17.33
N THR A 115 21.03 -6.74 18.45
CA THR A 115 20.74 -7.37 19.76
C THR A 115 19.48 -6.82 20.46
N SER A 116 19.18 -5.52 20.37
CA SER A 116 18.15 -4.88 21.21
C SER A 116 16.72 -5.33 20.96
N PHE A 117 16.43 -5.99 19.84
CA PHE A 117 15.06 -6.27 19.38
C PHE A 117 14.61 -7.73 19.50
N ALA A 118 15.46 -8.67 19.90
CA ALA A 118 15.15 -10.11 19.86
C ALA A 118 13.85 -10.49 20.61
N ALA A 119 13.68 -10.01 21.85
CA ALA A 119 12.46 -10.24 22.63
C ALA A 119 11.23 -9.52 22.04
N ARG A 120 11.42 -8.33 21.44
CA ARG A 120 10.34 -7.58 20.80
C ARG A 120 9.83 -8.28 19.54
N PHE A 121 10.75 -8.85 18.75
CA PHE A 121 10.40 -9.71 17.61
C PHE A 121 9.64 -10.96 18.06
N ALA A 122 10.08 -11.66 19.11
CA ALA A 122 9.37 -12.84 19.61
C ALA A 122 7.90 -12.53 19.98
N THR A 123 7.63 -11.41 20.67
CA THR A 123 6.27 -10.98 20.99
C THR A 123 5.48 -10.53 19.76
N LEU A 124 6.11 -9.82 18.81
CA LEU A 124 5.46 -9.41 17.56
C LEU A 124 5.05 -10.63 16.73
N GLU A 125 5.94 -11.62 16.59
CA GLU A 125 5.68 -12.83 15.80
C GLU A 125 4.67 -13.78 16.47
N ALA A 126 4.58 -13.78 17.80
CA ALA A 126 3.50 -14.45 18.52
C ALA A 126 2.13 -13.80 18.29
N ASN A 127 2.09 -12.47 18.12
CA ASN A 127 0.86 -11.70 17.90
C ASN A 127 0.38 -11.73 16.45
N ILE A 128 1.25 -11.37 15.50
CA ILE A 128 0.89 -11.17 14.07
C ILE A 128 1.52 -12.20 13.14
N GLY A 129 2.47 -13.01 13.60
CA GLY A 129 3.17 -13.99 12.77
C GLY A 129 4.51 -13.50 12.20
N PRO A 130 5.26 -14.37 11.52
CA PRO A 130 6.69 -14.19 11.28
C PRO A 130 7.06 -13.22 10.14
N TYR A 131 6.11 -12.70 9.37
CA TYR A 131 6.40 -12.03 8.11
C TYR A 131 6.99 -10.62 8.31
N VAL A 132 6.31 -9.75 9.08
CA VAL A 132 6.84 -8.42 9.45
C VAL A 132 8.20 -8.53 10.15
N GLY A 133 8.38 -9.53 11.02
CA GLY A 133 9.66 -9.81 11.68
C GLY A 133 10.79 -10.17 10.71
N LYS A 134 10.48 -10.85 9.60
CA LYS A 134 11.45 -11.15 8.52
C LYS A 134 11.84 -9.91 7.73
N GLU A 135 10.89 -9.09 7.29
CA GLU A 135 11.19 -7.87 6.52
C GLU A 135 12.00 -6.85 7.34
N LEU A 136 11.67 -6.70 8.63
CA LEU A 136 12.46 -5.88 9.55
C LEU A 136 13.88 -6.44 9.74
N ARG A 137 14.06 -7.77 9.86
CA ARG A 137 15.40 -8.39 9.97
C ARG A 137 16.23 -8.33 8.69
N ASP A 138 15.62 -8.47 7.51
CA ASP A 138 16.29 -8.24 6.23
C ASP A 138 16.77 -6.78 6.13
N SER A 139 15.87 -5.83 6.43
CA SER A 139 16.22 -4.40 6.50
C SER A 139 17.36 -4.13 7.49
N PHE A 140 17.35 -4.76 8.66
CA PHE A 140 18.42 -4.63 9.67
C PHE A 140 19.73 -5.28 9.25
N ALA A 141 19.72 -6.45 8.63
CA ALA A 141 20.94 -7.11 8.13
C ALA A 141 21.67 -6.23 7.09
N VAL A 142 20.91 -5.67 6.15
CA VAL A 142 21.44 -4.78 5.12
C VAL A 142 21.90 -3.42 5.71
N LEU A 143 21.20 -2.89 6.73
CA LEU A 143 21.66 -1.71 7.48
C LEU A 143 22.94 -1.99 8.28
N VAL A 144 23.07 -3.14 8.95
CA VAL A 144 24.29 -3.56 9.67
C VAL A 144 25.48 -3.68 8.72
N ALA A 145 25.29 -4.23 7.52
CA ALA A 145 26.32 -4.29 6.50
C ALA A 145 26.81 -2.87 6.09
N ALA A 146 25.88 -1.90 5.96
CA ALA A 146 26.25 -0.51 5.66
C ALA A 146 26.94 0.21 6.84
N VAL A 147 26.48 0.00 8.08
CA VAL A 147 27.14 0.51 9.30
C VAL A 147 28.57 -0.02 9.41
N ARG A 148 28.79 -1.30 9.11
CA ARG A 148 30.13 -1.91 9.04
C ARG A 148 30.99 -1.29 7.96
N LYS A 149 30.47 -1.10 6.74
CA LYS A 149 31.21 -0.43 5.65
C LYS A 149 31.63 0.99 6.05
N LEU A 150 30.77 1.73 6.76
CA LEU A 150 31.07 3.07 7.27
C LEU A 150 32.14 3.07 8.36
N ARG A 151 32.04 2.13 9.32
CA ARG A 151 33.06 1.90 10.36
C ARG A 151 34.43 1.64 9.74
N ASP A 152 34.47 0.75 8.75
CA ASP A 152 35.71 0.28 8.16
C ASP A 152 36.32 1.38 7.26
N ALA A 153 35.49 2.17 6.54
CA ALA A 153 35.94 3.36 5.80
C ALA A 153 36.50 4.46 6.71
N LEU A 154 35.82 4.79 7.82
CA LEU A 154 36.35 5.75 8.81
C LEU A 154 37.61 5.22 9.51
N GLY A 155 37.71 3.90 9.71
CA GLY A 155 38.91 3.23 10.22
C GLY A 155 40.12 3.34 9.29
N GLN A 156 39.91 3.41 7.98
CA GLN A 156 40.96 3.69 6.99
C GLN A 156 41.28 5.19 6.86
N LEU A 157 40.27 6.07 6.98
CA LEU A 157 40.45 7.51 6.91
C LEU A 157 41.24 8.06 8.12
N LYS A 158 40.94 7.60 9.34
CA LYS A 158 41.57 8.09 10.58
C LYS A 158 43.12 8.10 10.54
N PRO A 159 43.84 7.00 10.20
CA PRO A 159 45.30 7.01 10.13
C PRO A 159 45.86 7.88 9.00
N ALA A 160 45.08 8.16 7.94
CA ALA A 160 45.49 9.11 6.90
C ALA A 160 45.44 10.56 7.41
N VAL A 161 44.41 10.93 8.19
CA VAL A 161 44.31 12.24 8.85
C VAL A 161 45.44 12.42 9.88
N GLN A 162 45.76 11.37 10.66
CA GLN A 162 46.89 11.37 11.60
C GLN A 162 48.26 11.54 10.89
N GLN A 163 48.43 10.99 9.68
CA GLN A 163 49.63 11.21 8.87
C GLN A 163 49.71 12.62 8.26
N LEU A 164 48.58 13.23 7.89
CA LEU A 164 48.55 14.60 7.38
C LEU A 164 49.06 15.59 8.44
N GLN A 165 48.63 15.42 9.69
CA GLN A 165 49.06 16.25 10.83
C GLN A 165 50.57 16.14 11.15
N THR A 166 51.23 15.04 10.77
CA THR A 166 52.60 14.70 11.23
C THR A 166 53.67 14.69 10.14
N ALA A 167 53.30 14.62 8.86
CA ALA A 167 54.25 14.37 7.77
C ALA A 167 54.02 15.22 6.50
N ALA A 168 53.17 16.25 6.54
CA ALA A 168 52.82 17.10 5.38
C ALA A 168 52.33 16.32 4.13
N LYS A 169 51.72 15.14 4.35
CA LYS A 169 51.16 14.29 3.30
C LYS A 169 49.68 14.59 3.08
N THR A 170 49.21 14.56 1.84
CA THR A 170 47.78 14.65 1.50
C THR A 170 47.02 13.36 1.86
N VAL A 171 45.77 13.49 2.33
CA VAL A 171 44.85 12.34 2.47
C VAL A 171 44.56 11.75 1.08
N ALA A 172 44.50 10.42 0.98
CA ALA A 172 44.17 9.73 -0.26
C ALA A 172 42.66 9.91 -0.58
N PRO A 173 42.28 10.52 -1.72
CA PRO A 173 40.89 10.94 -1.95
C PRO A 173 39.85 9.81 -1.93
N ASN A 174 40.23 8.62 -2.41
CA ASN A 174 39.42 7.40 -2.38
C ASN A 174 38.93 6.99 -0.97
N LEU A 175 39.58 7.46 0.10
CA LEU A 175 39.13 7.26 1.49
C LEU A 175 37.89 8.11 1.80
N ILE A 176 37.80 9.33 1.25
CA ILE A 176 36.63 10.20 1.36
C ILE A 176 35.48 9.63 0.54
N LEU A 177 35.71 9.17 -0.71
CA LEU A 177 34.70 8.43 -1.48
C LEU A 177 34.17 7.20 -0.74
N SER A 178 35.03 6.45 -0.05
CA SER A 178 34.63 5.26 0.71
C SER A 178 33.67 5.58 1.86
N VAL A 179 33.83 6.75 2.50
CA VAL A 179 32.90 7.24 3.54
C VAL A 179 31.59 7.74 2.90
N LEU A 180 31.67 8.49 1.80
CA LEU A 180 30.50 9.00 1.06
C LEU A 180 29.61 7.86 0.53
N ASP A 181 30.23 6.83 -0.05
CA ASP A 181 29.56 5.61 -0.50
C ASP A 181 28.90 4.86 0.66
N ALA A 182 29.60 4.70 1.79
CA ALA A 182 29.00 4.04 2.94
C ALA A 182 27.77 4.81 3.50
N LEU A 183 27.84 6.14 3.58
CA LEU A 183 26.72 7.00 3.99
C LEU A 183 25.54 6.92 3.02
N LYS A 184 25.77 7.07 1.70
CA LYS A 184 24.69 7.03 0.70
C LYS A 184 24.09 5.63 0.53
N ASN A 185 24.87 4.56 0.67
CA ASN A 185 24.32 3.20 0.76
C ASN A 185 23.47 3.02 2.02
N MET A 186 23.92 3.51 3.18
CA MET A 186 23.15 3.45 4.42
C MET A 186 21.82 4.22 4.27
N ARG A 187 21.83 5.43 3.72
CA ARG A 187 20.64 6.24 3.40
C ARG A 187 19.64 5.47 2.54
N ALA A 188 20.11 4.82 1.46
CA ALA A 188 19.25 4.04 0.57
C ALA A 188 18.58 2.85 1.29
N ASN A 189 19.27 2.20 2.24
CA ASN A 189 18.73 1.07 2.99
C ASN A 189 17.63 1.46 4.01
N VAL A 190 17.52 2.73 4.39
CA VAL A 190 16.49 3.21 5.34
C VAL A 190 15.08 3.07 4.76
N GLN A 191 14.90 3.20 3.44
CA GLN A 191 13.56 3.24 2.84
C GLN A 191 12.78 1.92 2.94
N ALA A 192 13.47 0.77 2.88
CA ALA A 192 12.83 -0.53 3.11
C ALA A 192 12.26 -0.63 4.55
N LEU A 193 12.97 -0.07 5.54
CA LEU A 193 12.50 -0.02 6.93
C LEU A 193 11.29 0.94 7.09
N VAL A 194 11.35 2.13 6.46
CA VAL A 194 10.22 3.09 6.45
C VAL A 194 8.96 2.44 5.87
N TYR A 195 9.11 1.73 4.75
CA TYR A 195 8.03 0.97 4.11
C TYR A 195 7.45 -0.10 5.04
N THR A 196 8.26 -1.05 5.51
CA THR A 196 7.78 -2.15 6.36
C THR A 196 7.12 -1.65 7.65
N VAL A 197 7.65 -0.62 8.32
CA VAL A 197 7.02 -0.01 9.50
C VAL A 197 5.68 0.63 9.16
N SER A 198 5.63 1.45 8.10
CA SER A 198 4.42 2.21 7.75
C SER A 198 3.29 1.29 7.27
N THR A 199 3.57 0.33 6.38
CA THR A 199 2.59 -0.65 5.90
C THR A 199 2.09 -1.57 7.02
N SER A 200 2.97 -2.00 7.94
CA SER A 200 2.54 -2.79 9.09
C SER A 200 1.60 -2.02 10.01
N LEU A 201 1.88 -0.73 10.26
CA LEU A 201 1.01 0.14 11.05
C LEU A 201 -0.33 0.41 10.35
N TYR A 202 -0.33 0.67 9.03
CA TYR A 202 -1.55 0.85 8.25
C TYR A 202 -2.46 -0.40 8.30
N ASN A 203 -1.87 -1.59 8.23
CA ASN A 203 -2.60 -2.85 8.38
C ASN A 203 -3.22 -3.00 9.78
N LEU A 204 -2.61 -2.44 10.84
CA LEU A 204 -3.23 -2.39 12.18
C LEU A 204 -4.39 -1.38 12.25
N GLU A 205 -4.27 -0.22 11.60
CA GLU A 205 -5.31 0.82 11.56
C GLU A 205 -6.57 0.35 10.80
N LEU A 206 -6.38 -0.30 9.64
CA LEU A 206 -7.47 -0.88 8.85
C LEU A 206 -8.14 -2.07 9.58
N ALA A 207 -7.37 -2.89 10.30
CA ALA A 207 -7.90 -3.96 11.15
C ALA A 207 -8.71 -3.42 12.34
N ASP A 208 -8.25 -2.34 12.96
CA ASP A 208 -8.93 -1.69 14.09
C ASP A 208 -10.27 -1.11 13.67
N LYS A 209 -10.31 -0.37 12.56
CA LYS A 209 -11.56 0.14 11.98
C LYS A 209 -12.55 -0.99 11.71
N PHE A 210 -12.10 -2.08 11.10
CA PHE A 210 -12.95 -3.23 10.80
C PHE A 210 -13.54 -3.88 12.05
N ILE A 211 -12.79 -3.97 13.14
CA ILE A 211 -13.31 -4.46 14.43
C ILE A 211 -14.39 -3.51 14.96
N VAL A 212 -14.13 -2.20 14.99
CA VAL A 212 -15.10 -1.21 15.50
C VAL A 212 -16.39 -1.20 14.68
N ASP A 213 -16.28 -1.15 13.35
CA ASP A 213 -17.44 -1.21 12.46
C ASP A 213 -18.23 -2.52 12.68
N SER A 214 -17.54 -3.65 12.82
CA SER A 214 -18.19 -4.96 13.02
C SER A 214 -18.85 -5.12 14.39
N THR A 215 -18.26 -4.58 15.46
CA THR A 215 -18.89 -4.57 16.80
C THR A 215 -20.17 -3.74 16.77
N SER A 216 -20.13 -2.54 16.21
CA SER A 216 -21.32 -1.70 16.05
C SER A 216 -22.39 -2.37 15.18
N ARG A 217 -21.98 -3.16 14.17
CA ARG A 217 -22.93 -3.95 13.36
C ARG A 217 -23.58 -5.07 14.17
N ALA A 218 -22.82 -5.81 14.98
CA ALA A 218 -23.38 -6.87 15.82
C ALA A 218 -24.41 -6.30 16.83
N GLU A 219 -24.09 -5.18 17.48
CA GLU A 219 -24.99 -4.46 18.40
C GLU A 219 -26.30 -4.02 17.70
N LEU A 220 -26.21 -3.47 16.48
CA LEU A 220 -27.36 -3.04 15.69
C LEU A 220 -28.28 -4.21 15.26
N GLU A 221 -27.70 -5.31 14.79
CA GLU A 221 -28.48 -6.46 14.34
C GLU A 221 -29.08 -7.24 15.53
N MET A 222 -28.42 -7.27 16.70
CA MET A 222 -29.03 -7.76 17.95
C MET A 222 -30.24 -6.92 18.37
N ALA A 223 -30.13 -5.58 18.35
CA ALA A 223 -31.27 -4.70 18.65
C ALA A 223 -32.41 -4.79 17.61
N THR A 224 -32.10 -5.24 16.39
CA THR A 224 -33.11 -5.53 15.35
C THR A 224 -33.87 -6.82 15.67
N ILE A 225 -33.15 -7.85 16.15
CA ILE A 225 -33.74 -9.14 16.57
C ILE A 225 -34.65 -8.95 17.79
N ASP A 226 -34.20 -8.25 18.83
CA ASP A 226 -35.00 -7.91 20.04
C ASP A 226 -36.28 -7.12 19.69
N ALA A 227 -36.20 -6.22 18.71
CA ALA A 227 -37.37 -5.51 18.20
C ALA A 227 -38.37 -6.44 17.47
N SER A 228 -37.90 -7.38 16.65
CA SER A 228 -38.75 -8.40 16.02
C SER A 228 -39.35 -9.37 17.05
N TYR A 229 -38.59 -9.80 18.05
CA TYR A 229 -39.10 -10.58 19.20
C TYR A 229 -40.21 -9.83 19.93
N THR A 230 -39.96 -8.58 20.33
CA THR A 230 -40.90 -7.74 21.06
C THR A 230 -42.20 -7.53 20.27
N ALA A 231 -42.10 -7.30 18.95
CA ALA A 231 -43.27 -7.20 18.07
C ALA A 231 -44.06 -8.52 18.00
N TYR A 232 -43.37 -9.64 17.77
CA TYR A 232 -43.96 -10.97 17.69
C TYR A 232 -44.66 -11.40 18.99
N ALA A 233 -44.02 -11.17 20.14
CA ALA A 233 -44.59 -11.47 21.46
C ALA A 233 -45.83 -10.61 21.76
N THR A 234 -45.80 -9.32 21.38
CA THR A 234 -46.94 -8.40 21.53
C THR A 234 -48.12 -8.79 20.66
N GLU A 235 -47.90 -9.11 19.38
CA GLU A 235 -48.95 -9.59 18.46
C GLU A 235 -49.54 -10.92 18.95
N THR A 236 -48.68 -11.89 19.28
CA THR A 236 -49.09 -13.22 19.74
C THR A 236 -49.91 -13.17 21.03
N THR A 237 -49.48 -12.41 22.04
CA THR A 237 -50.22 -12.30 23.32
C THR A 237 -51.50 -11.47 23.19
N GLY A 238 -51.52 -10.46 22.33
CA GLY A 238 -52.72 -9.69 21.99
C GLY A 238 -53.79 -10.57 21.33
N THR A 239 -53.44 -11.25 20.23
CA THR A 239 -54.37 -12.14 19.51
C THR A 239 -54.81 -13.33 20.38
N ALA A 240 -53.94 -13.83 21.27
CA ALA A 240 -54.32 -14.85 22.25
C ALA A 240 -55.36 -14.37 23.26
N ASN A 241 -55.22 -13.16 23.82
CA ASN A 241 -56.23 -12.57 24.70
C ASN A 241 -57.56 -12.37 23.97
N ASP A 242 -57.53 -11.93 22.71
CA ASP A 242 -58.74 -11.67 21.92
C ASP A 242 -59.44 -12.97 21.51
N MET A 243 -58.69 -14.03 21.20
CA MET A 243 -59.21 -15.40 21.06
C MET A 243 -59.85 -15.87 22.37
N ALA A 244 -59.15 -15.76 23.50
CA ALA A 244 -59.64 -16.23 24.79
C ALA A 244 -60.87 -15.43 25.29
N GLU A 245 -60.93 -14.13 24.99
CA GLU A 245 -62.12 -13.30 25.18
C GLU A 245 -63.27 -13.73 24.26
N THR A 246 -62.99 -14.04 22.99
CA THR A 246 -64.00 -14.52 22.02
C THR A 246 -64.59 -15.88 22.44
N VAL A 247 -63.75 -16.79 22.97
CA VAL A 247 -64.20 -18.04 23.61
C VAL A 247 -65.12 -17.72 24.78
N ARG A 248 -64.69 -16.85 25.70
CA ARG A 248 -65.44 -16.47 26.91
C ARG A 248 -66.79 -15.82 26.58
N SER A 249 -66.82 -14.85 25.66
CA SER A 249 -68.04 -14.13 25.26
C SER A 249 -69.01 -15.04 24.52
N THR A 250 -68.55 -15.80 23.54
CA THR A 250 -69.40 -16.72 22.75
C THR A 250 -70.05 -17.78 23.64
N LEU A 251 -69.30 -18.35 24.60
CA LEU A 251 -69.86 -19.30 25.58
C LEU A 251 -70.90 -18.64 26.50
N ALA A 252 -70.61 -17.44 27.01
CA ALA A 252 -71.51 -16.69 27.88
C ALA A 252 -72.80 -16.23 27.17
N GLU A 253 -72.71 -15.77 25.92
CA GLU A 253 -73.87 -15.39 25.10
C GLU A 253 -74.72 -16.61 24.71
N GLY A 254 -74.07 -17.72 24.36
CA GLY A 254 -74.76 -18.97 24.05
C GLY A 254 -75.55 -19.51 25.22
N TYR A 255 -74.96 -19.58 26.41
CA TYR A 255 -75.63 -20.01 27.63
C TYR A 255 -76.62 -18.97 28.19
N GLY A 256 -76.30 -17.67 28.12
CA GLY A 256 -77.19 -16.59 28.58
C GLY A 256 -78.52 -16.53 27.82
N ARG A 257 -78.56 -16.98 26.56
CA ARG A 257 -79.82 -17.20 25.83
C ARG A 257 -80.69 -18.30 26.47
N GLN A 258 -80.08 -19.36 27.01
CA GLN A 258 -80.79 -20.41 27.75
C GLN A 258 -81.33 -19.88 29.08
N GLU A 259 -80.52 -19.19 29.89
CA GLU A 259 -80.99 -18.60 31.15
C GLU A 259 -82.15 -17.60 30.90
N THR A 260 -82.07 -16.81 29.83
CA THR A 260 -83.15 -15.88 29.41
C THR A 260 -84.43 -16.61 29.00
N ALA A 261 -84.32 -17.76 28.32
CA ALA A 261 -85.47 -18.57 27.91
C ALA A 261 -86.06 -19.41 29.07
N ILE A 262 -85.25 -19.74 30.09
CA ILE A 262 -85.67 -20.45 31.31
C ILE A 262 -86.37 -19.50 32.30
N ALA A 263 -85.96 -18.23 32.40
CA ALA A 263 -86.50 -17.29 33.39
C ALA A 263 -88.05 -17.18 33.41
N PRO A 264 -88.79 -17.15 32.27
CA PRO A 264 -90.26 -17.13 32.26
C PRO A 264 -90.93 -18.40 32.78
N ILE A 265 -90.22 -19.54 32.83
CA ILE A 265 -90.72 -20.83 33.32
C ILE A 265 -90.15 -21.22 34.69
N GLN A 266 -89.17 -20.47 35.21
CA GLN A 266 -88.45 -20.77 36.46
C GLN A 266 -89.37 -21.03 37.65
N ALA A 267 -90.34 -20.16 37.91
CA ALA A 267 -91.31 -20.33 39.01
C ALA A 267 -92.21 -21.59 38.88
N ARG A 268 -92.28 -22.19 37.68
CA ARG A 268 -92.98 -23.48 37.44
C ARG A 268 -92.04 -24.68 37.55
N LEU A 269 -90.73 -24.49 37.34
CA LEU A 269 -89.69 -25.48 37.65
C LEU A 269 -89.55 -25.62 39.17
N ASP A 270 -89.42 -24.50 39.90
CA ASP A 270 -89.24 -24.48 41.36
C ASP A 270 -90.47 -25.01 42.13
N ALA A 271 -91.66 -24.93 41.53
CA ALA A 271 -92.89 -25.53 42.08
C ALA A 271 -92.99 -27.05 41.82
N SER A 272 -92.10 -27.64 41.03
CA SER A 272 -92.09 -29.06 40.67
C SER A 272 -91.03 -29.79 41.49
N ALA A 273 -91.45 -30.49 42.55
CA ALA A 273 -90.54 -31.23 43.44
C ALA A 273 -89.58 -32.19 42.68
N ASP A 274 -90.05 -32.81 41.59
CA ASP A 274 -89.22 -33.68 40.75
C ASP A 274 -88.16 -32.93 39.92
N TYR A 275 -88.36 -31.64 39.63
CA TYR A 275 -87.28 -30.81 39.09
C TYR A 275 -86.26 -30.54 40.20
N THR A 276 -86.70 -30.08 41.38
CA THR A 276 -85.86 -29.80 42.55
C THR A 276 -84.97 -30.99 42.93
N VAL A 277 -85.54 -32.20 42.92
CA VAL A 277 -84.81 -33.44 43.29
C VAL A 277 -84.01 -34.00 42.11
N SER A 278 -84.62 -34.16 40.93
CA SER A 278 -84.03 -34.96 39.84
C SER A 278 -83.20 -34.15 38.84
N PHE A 279 -83.46 -32.85 38.63
CA PHE A 279 -82.81 -32.07 37.56
C PHE A 279 -82.12 -30.78 38.00
N GLN A 280 -82.56 -30.10 39.06
CA GLN A 280 -81.89 -28.89 39.57
C GLN A 280 -80.39 -29.09 39.87
N PRO A 281 -79.91 -30.27 40.33
CA PRO A 281 -78.47 -30.56 40.41
C PRO A 281 -77.74 -30.44 39.05
N ARG A 282 -78.40 -30.78 37.93
CA ARG A 282 -77.85 -30.61 36.57
C ARG A 282 -77.81 -29.15 36.17
N THR A 283 -78.84 -28.37 36.49
CA THR A 283 -78.83 -26.91 36.28
C THR A 283 -77.66 -26.25 37.04
N MET A 284 -77.31 -26.74 38.23
CA MET A 284 -76.13 -26.27 38.97
C MET A 284 -74.81 -26.71 38.31
N GLN A 285 -74.68 -27.97 37.87
CA GLN A 285 -73.50 -28.46 37.12
C GLN A 285 -73.29 -27.71 35.80
N ILE A 286 -74.36 -27.37 35.07
CA ILE A 286 -74.29 -26.53 33.86
C ILE A 286 -73.73 -25.14 34.22
N LYS A 287 -74.16 -24.56 35.35
CA LYS A 287 -73.65 -23.27 35.83
C LYS A 287 -72.20 -23.32 36.32
N GLU A 288 -71.74 -24.46 36.85
CA GLU A 288 -70.32 -24.72 37.15
C GLU A 288 -69.45 -24.80 35.87
N ILE A 289 -70.05 -24.97 34.69
CA ILE A 289 -69.35 -25.03 33.39
C ILE A 289 -69.49 -23.72 32.59
N PHE A 290 -70.65 -23.08 32.59
CA PHE A 290 -70.95 -21.89 31.76
C PHE A 290 -71.18 -20.60 32.55
N GLY A 291 -71.09 -20.63 33.89
CA GLY A 291 -71.21 -19.44 34.73
C GLY A 291 -70.04 -18.46 34.54
N THR A 292 -70.23 -17.24 35.05
CA THR A 292 -69.27 -16.12 34.92
C THR A 292 -67.86 -16.49 35.34
N ASP A 293 -67.70 -17.06 36.55
CA ASP A 293 -66.36 -17.32 37.12
C ASP A 293 -65.67 -18.53 36.45
N PRO A 294 -66.35 -19.66 36.16
CA PRO A 294 -65.79 -20.76 35.36
C PRO A 294 -65.34 -20.38 33.95
N LEU A 295 -66.00 -19.40 33.31
CA LEU A 295 -65.60 -18.87 32.01
C LEU A 295 -64.48 -17.81 32.13
N ALA A 296 -64.45 -17.02 33.20
CA ALA A 296 -63.35 -16.12 33.50
C ALA A 296 -62.04 -16.88 33.77
N SER A 297 -62.11 -18.01 34.50
CA SER A 297 -60.98 -18.94 34.65
C SER A 297 -60.50 -19.43 33.29
N LEU A 298 -61.41 -19.97 32.45
CA LEU A 298 -61.05 -20.49 31.12
C LEU A 298 -60.31 -19.47 30.26
N LYS A 299 -60.69 -18.20 30.32
CA LYS A 299 -59.95 -17.12 29.64
C LYS A 299 -58.53 -17.00 30.18
N LEU A 300 -58.37 -16.90 31.50
CA LEU A 300 -57.07 -16.73 32.15
C LEU A 300 -56.15 -17.93 31.91
N ASP A 301 -56.69 -19.15 32.01
CA ASP A 301 -55.99 -20.41 31.73
C ASP A 301 -55.45 -20.42 30.28
N LEU A 302 -56.30 -20.09 29.29
CA LEU A 302 -55.91 -19.99 27.88
C LEU A 302 -54.87 -18.89 27.62
N THR A 303 -55.03 -17.69 28.20
CA THR A 303 -54.04 -16.61 28.04
C THR A 303 -52.69 -16.97 28.67
N GLN A 304 -52.68 -17.66 29.82
CA GLN A 304 -51.43 -18.03 30.51
C GLN A 304 -50.58 -19.01 29.70
N LEU A 305 -51.20 -19.89 28.89
CA LEU A 305 -50.46 -20.76 27.97
C LEU A 305 -49.59 -19.95 26.99
N PHE A 306 -50.13 -18.85 26.43
CA PHE A 306 -49.37 -17.98 25.52
C PHE A 306 -48.32 -17.13 26.23
N VAL A 307 -48.57 -16.71 27.48
CA VAL A 307 -47.55 -16.02 28.31
C VAL A 307 -46.35 -16.94 28.58
N ASN A 308 -46.61 -18.19 28.97
CA ASN A 308 -45.55 -19.19 29.18
C ASN A 308 -44.81 -19.51 27.87
N TYR A 309 -45.52 -19.51 26.73
CA TYR A 309 -44.93 -19.71 25.42
C TYR A 309 -43.93 -18.61 25.04
N VAL A 310 -44.30 -17.32 25.14
CA VAL A 310 -43.39 -16.23 24.74
C VAL A 310 -42.15 -16.14 25.65
N GLN A 311 -42.30 -16.42 26.95
CA GLN A 311 -41.17 -16.47 27.89
C GLN A 311 -40.11 -17.51 27.48
N LEU A 312 -40.51 -18.68 26.96
CA LEU A 312 -39.57 -19.67 26.43
C LEU A 312 -38.86 -19.18 25.16
N MET A 313 -39.45 -18.27 24.39
CA MET A 313 -38.82 -17.70 23.19
C MET A 313 -37.84 -16.58 23.54
N GLU A 314 -38.07 -15.86 24.64
CA GLU A 314 -37.12 -14.89 25.22
C GLU A 314 -35.76 -15.53 25.56
N GLU A 315 -35.76 -16.76 26.08
CA GLU A 315 -34.55 -17.52 26.40
C GLU A 315 -33.70 -17.82 25.14
N LEU A 316 -34.35 -18.06 23.98
CA LEU A 316 -33.64 -18.27 22.72
C LEU A 316 -33.07 -16.99 22.10
N ASP A 317 -33.70 -15.86 22.37
CA ASP A 317 -33.27 -14.58 21.83
C ASP A 317 -32.04 -14.04 22.58
N ASN A 318 -32.01 -14.18 23.90
CA ASN A 318 -30.85 -13.85 24.73
C ASN A 318 -29.58 -14.64 24.31
N ASP A 319 -29.72 -15.90 23.87
CA ASP A 319 -28.63 -16.75 23.37
C ASP A 319 -28.04 -16.27 22.02
N VAL A 320 -28.58 -15.22 21.39
CA VAL A 320 -27.98 -14.60 20.18
C VAL A 320 -26.70 -13.82 20.52
N GLY A 321 -26.65 -13.18 21.69
CA GLY A 321 -25.48 -12.41 22.13
C GLY A 321 -24.23 -13.28 22.30
N ASP A 322 -24.38 -14.42 22.99
CA ASP A 322 -23.28 -15.38 23.18
C ASP A 322 -22.89 -16.06 21.86
N PHE A 323 -23.84 -16.33 20.96
CA PHE A 323 -23.55 -16.83 19.61
C PHE A 323 -22.70 -15.84 18.79
N PHE A 324 -23.02 -14.55 18.81
CA PHE A 324 -22.21 -13.52 18.13
C PHE A 324 -20.83 -13.34 18.78
N ALA A 325 -20.76 -13.33 20.11
CA ALA A 325 -19.51 -13.13 20.85
C ALA A 325 -18.52 -14.29 20.70
N ASN A 326 -19.00 -15.54 20.67
CA ASN A 326 -18.15 -16.74 20.72
C ASN A 326 -18.07 -17.45 19.35
N ASP A 327 -19.20 -17.76 18.74
CA ASP A 327 -19.30 -18.67 17.59
C ASP A 327 -19.16 -17.97 16.22
N ALA A 328 -19.65 -16.74 16.09
CA ALA A 328 -19.48 -15.94 14.86
C ALA A 328 -18.09 -15.27 14.77
N CYS A 329 -17.52 -14.90 15.92
CA CYS A 329 -16.25 -14.17 16.05
C CYS A 329 -15.05 -14.75 15.27
N PRO A 330 -14.84 -16.09 15.14
CA PRO A 330 -13.66 -16.66 14.47
C PRO A 330 -13.47 -16.21 13.02
N ALA A 331 -14.53 -15.90 12.27
CA ALA A 331 -14.43 -15.38 10.91
C ALA A 331 -13.82 -13.97 10.86
N LEU A 332 -14.18 -13.12 11.83
CA LEU A 332 -13.61 -11.79 11.99
C LEU A 332 -12.15 -11.89 12.47
N GLN A 333 -11.87 -12.75 13.46
CA GLN A 333 -10.51 -13.00 13.94
C GLN A 333 -9.59 -13.50 12.83
N ALA A 334 -10.03 -14.46 12.01
CA ALA A 334 -9.23 -14.95 10.87
C ALA A 334 -8.93 -13.84 9.86
N THR A 335 -9.93 -13.01 9.55
CA THR A 335 -9.81 -11.89 8.59
C THR A 335 -8.89 -10.79 9.11
N VAL A 336 -9.01 -10.42 10.39
CA VAL A 336 -8.07 -9.51 11.08
C VAL A 336 -6.66 -10.09 11.08
N GLN A 337 -6.49 -11.37 11.45
CA GLN A 337 -5.19 -12.01 11.54
C GLN A 337 -4.47 -12.04 10.19
N VAL A 338 -5.19 -12.24 9.08
CA VAL A 338 -4.59 -12.22 7.74
C VAL A 338 -4.01 -10.85 7.40
N LEU A 339 -4.76 -9.77 7.69
CA LEU A 339 -4.33 -8.40 7.42
C LEU A 339 -3.10 -8.03 8.25
N ILE A 340 -3.18 -8.17 9.57
CA ILE A 340 -2.11 -7.73 10.48
C ILE A 340 -0.83 -8.55 10.30
N SER A 341 -0.94 -9.81 9.86
CA SER A 341 0.22 -10.64 9.55
C SER A 341 1.06 -10.12 8.38
N SER A 342 0.48 -9.26 7.54
CA SER A 342 1.14 -8.60 6.38
C SER A 342 1.80 -9.57 5.38
N VAL A 343 1.42 -10.85 5.41
CA VAL A 343 1.87 -11.90 4.49
C VAL A 343 1.55 -11.56 3.02
N PRO A 344 2.17 -12.23 2.03
CA PRO A 344 1.82 -12.03 0.62
C PRO A 344 0.31 -12.18 0.40
N ASN A 345 -0.28 -11.20 -0.30
CA ASN A 345 -1.72 -11.04 -0.51
C ASN A 345 -2.56 -10.61 0.72
N ALA A 346 -1.99 -10.28 1.89
CA ALA A 346 -2.74 -9.97 3.12
C ALA A 346 -3.91 -8.97 2.94
N VAL A 347 -3.64 -7.80 2.36
CA VAL A 347 -4.66 -6.76 2.10
C VAL A 347 -5.73 -7.26 1.11
N PHE A 348 -5.33 -7.92 0.03
CA PHE A 348 -6.24 -8.49 -0.96
C PHE A 348 -7.13 -9.61 -0.37
N CYS A 349 -6.58 -10.44 0.51
CA CYS A 349 -7.36 -11.43 1.28
C CYS A 349 -8.36 -10.72 2.20
N PHE A 350 -7.90 -9.72 2.95
CA PHE A 350 -8.73 -8.96 3.87
C PHE A 350 -9.93 -8.31 3.15
N GLU A 351 -9.70 -7.51 2.11
CA GLU A 351 -10.77 -6.81 1.37
C GLU A 351 -11.82 -7.75 0.77
N LYS A 352 -11.43 -8.99 0.42
CA LYS A 352 -12.37 -9.97 -0.13
C LYS A 352 -13.25 -10.63 0.93
N TYR A 353 -12.76 -10.82 2.16
CA TYR A 353 -13.48 -11.54 3.21
C TYR A 353 -14.03 -10.65 4.33
N SER A 354 -13.57 -9.40 4.48
CA SER A 354 -14.06 -8.41 5.45
C SER A 354 -15.57 -8.23 5.33
N TYR A 355 -16.06 -7.88 4.14
CA TYR A 355 -17.49 -7.72 3.85
C TYR A 355 -18.30 -9.01 4.01
N GLN A 356 -17.70 -10.19 3.81
CA GLN A 356 -18.38 -11.46 4.06
C GLN A 356 -18.55 -11.71 5.56
N ALA A 357 -17.51 -11.47 6.36
CA ALA A 357 -17.54 -11.64 7.81
C ALA A 357 -18.43 -10.59 8.50
N TYR A 358 -18.39 -9.33 8.03
CA TYR A 358 -19.21 -8.21 8.51
C TYR A 358 -20.72 -8.43 8.32
N ASN A 359 -21.13 -9.07 7.21
CA ASN A 359 -22.55 -9.29 6.92
C ASN A 359 -23.15 -10.54 7.61
N LEU A 360 -22.35 -11.37 8.29
CA LEU A 360 -22.86 -12.57 8.99
C LEU A 360 -23.94 -12.23 10.03
N PHE A 361 -23.77 -11.12 10.75
CA PHE A 361 -24.73 -10.66 11.76
C PHE A 361 -26.10 -10.33 11.15
N HIS A 362 -26.11 -9.73 9.96
CA HIS A 362 -27.33 -9.33 9.24
C HIS A 362 -27.98 -10.48 8.49
N ASP A 363 -27.17 -11.36 7.90
CA ASP A 363 -27.62 -12.62 7.34
C ASP A 363 -28.33 -13.45 8.43
N PHE A 364 -27.83 -13.44 9.67
CA PHE A 364 -28.48 -14.09 10.81
C PHE A 364 -29.79 -13.38 11.22
N ALA A 365 -29.80 -12.07 11.44
CA ALA A 365 -31.00 -11.33 11.84
C ALA A 365 -32.14 -11.47 10.83
N THR A 366 -31.82 -11.40 9.53
CA THR A 366 -32.80 -11.61 8.45
C THR A 366 -33.37 -13.03 8.45
N LEU A 367 -32.57 -14.04 8.80
CA LEU A 367 -33.02 -15.43 8.90
C LEU A 367 -33.87 -15.68 10.17
N VAL A 368 -33.59 -14.97 11.26
CA VAL A 368 -34.36 -15.01 12.51
C VAL A 368 -35.74 -14.37 12.34
N ASP A 369 -35.83 -13.20 11.70
CA ASP A 369 -37.13 -12.54 11.44
C ASP A 369 -38.08 -13.45 10.65
N VAL A 370 -37.56 -14.17 9.65
CA VAL A 370 -38.33 -15.18 8.88
C VAL A 370 -38.89 -16.29 9.79
N CYS A 371 -38.19 -16.71 10.85
CA CYS A 371 -38.72 -17.70 11.79
C CYS A 371 -39.97 -17.16 12.52
N TYR A 372 -39.95 -15.90 12.99
CA TYR A 372 -41.09 -15.27 13.64
C TYR A 372 -42.28 -15.09 12.69
N GLN A 373 -42.04 -14.63 11.47
CA GLN A 373 -43.08 -14.49 10.44
C GLN A 373 -43.72 -15.84 10.10
N GLU A 374 -42.91 -16.91 9.98
CA GLU A 374 -43.41 -18.26 9.70
C GLU A 374 -44.26 -18.85 10.83
N GLU A 375 -43.92 -18.65 12.11
CA GLU A 375 -44.72 -19.14 13.23
C GLU A 375 -45.95 -18.27 13.52
N SER A 376 -45.90 -16.95 13.29
CA SER A 376 -47.11 -16.08 13.36
C SER A 376 -48.18 -16.55 12.35
N ALA A 377 -47.75 -16.89 11.13
CA ALA A 377 -48.64 -17.43 10.10
C ALA A 377 -49.22 -18.83 10.46
N LYS A 378 -48.51 -19.64 11.25
CA LYS A 378 -49.00 -20.95 11.73
C LYS A 378 -49.95 -20.81 12.92
N LEU A 379 -49.63 -19.97 13.91
CA LEU A 379 -50.53 -19.66 15.03
C LEU A 379 -51.84 -19.00 14.57
N SER A 380 -51.80 -18.24 13.47
CA SER A 380 -53.01 -17.73 12.80
C SER A 380 -54.03 -18.83 12.41
N VAL A 381 -53.56 -20.06 12.14
CA VAL A 381 -54.45 -21.21 11.84
C VAL A 381 -55.11 -21.76 13.12
N LEU A 382 -54.42 -21.73 14.26
CA LEU A 382 -55.00 -22.11 15.56
C LEU A 382 -56.17 -21.18 15.92
N PHE A 383 -56.00 -19.86 15.74
CA PHE A 383 -57.06 -18.88 15.98
C PHE A 383 -58.30 -19.10 15.10
N LEU A 384 -58.15 -19.65 13.88
CA LEU A 384 -59.26 -20.05 13.01
C LEU A 384 -59.88 -21.40 13.39
N ALA A 385 -59.14 -22.29 14.05
CA ALA A 385 -59.61 -23.62 14.46
C ALA A 385 -60.44 -23.60 15.76
N VAL A 386 -60.29 -22.58 16.60
CA VAL A 386 -60.97 -22.48 17.90
C VAL A 386 -62.48 -22.20 17.82
N PRO A 387 -63.00 -21.26 17.01
CA PRO A 387 -64.44 -20.95 16.99
C PRO A 387 -65.36 -22.15 16.67
N PRO A 388 -65.03 -23.07 15.74
CA PRO A 388 -65.80 -24.31 15.56
C PRO A 388 -65.88 -25.20 16.82
N LEU A 389 -64.81 -25.29 17.61
CA LEU A 389 -64.79 -26.05 18.86
C LEU A 389 -65.69 -25.40 19.93
N VAL A 390 -65.74 -24.07 19.96
CA VAL A 390 -66.66 -23.32 20.84
C VAL A 390 -68.12 -23.60 20.48
N GLN A 391 -68.47 -23.68 19.19
CA GLN A 391 -69.82 -24.07 18.77
C GLN A 391 -70.15 -25.52 19.16
N LEU A 392 -69.18 -26.44 19.06
CA LEU A 392 -69.36 -27.82 19.54
C LEU A 392 -69.54 -27.93 21.07
N ILE A 393 -69.08 -26.95 21.85
CA ILE A 393 -69.35 -26.84 23.30
C ILE A 393 -70.75 -26.26 23.55
N LEU A 394 -71.18 -25.25 22.78
CA LEU A 394 -72.53 -24.66 22.89
C LEU A 394 -73.66 -25.63 22.51
N PHE A 395 -73.41 -26.54 21.56
CA PHE A 395 -74.39 -27.55 21.14
C PHE A 395 -74.88 -28.45 22.30
N ASP A 396 -74.08 -28.59 23.37
CA ASP A 396 -74.46 -29.37 24.56
C ASP A 396 -75.50 -28.66 25.46
N VAL A 397 -75.82 -27.38 25.20
CA VAL A 397 -76.78 -26.59 25.98
C VAL A 397 -77.84 -25.89 25.13
N GLU A 398 -77.78 -25.93 23.80
CA GLU A 398 -78.67 -25.12 22.95
C GLU A 398 -80.18 -25.48 23.04
N ASP A 399 -80.49 -26.73 23.38
CA ASP A 399 -81.87 -27.23 23.58
C ASP A 399 -82.30 -27.28 25.07
N LEU A 400 -81.51 -26.72 26.01
CA LEU A 400 -81.79 -26.84 27.45
C LEU A 400 -83.13 -26.20 27.85
N ALA A 401 -83.39 -24.98 27.41
CA ALA A 401 -84.61 -24.25 27.75
C ALA A 401 -85.86 -24.93 27.20
N ASP A 402 -85.81 -25.43 25.96
CA ASP A 402 -86.94 -26.13 25.33
C ASP A 402 -87.17 -27.53 25.92
N SER A 403 -86.10 -28.25 26.28
CA SER A 403 -86.19 -29.52 27.02
C SER A 403 -86.88 -29.35 28.37
N LEU A 404 -86.49 -28.31 29.13
CA LEU A 404 -87.17 -27.94 30.38
C LEU A 404 -88.63 -27.51 30.12
N ALA A 405 -88.87 -26.64 29.15
CA ALA A 405 -90.21 -26.16 28.80
C ALA A 405 -91.15 -27.29 28.33
N ALA A 406 -90.63 -28.34 27.70
CA ALA A 406 -91.37 -29.54 27.32
C ALA A 406 -91.80 -30.34 28.55
N CYS A 407 -90.91 -30.58 29.52
CA CYS A 407 -91.27 -31.35 30.72
C CYS A 407 -92.34 -30.69 31.59
N ILE A 408 -92.38 -29.35 31.73
CA ILE A 408 -93.45 -28.65 32.47
C ILE A 408 -94.79 -28.65 31.70
N LYS A 409 -94.80 -28.97 30.40
CA LYS A 409 -96.04 -29.15 29.60
C LYS A 409 -96.58 -30.58 29.70
N TYR A 410 -95.80 -31.54 30.19
CA TYR A 410 -96.20 -32.95 30.26
C TYR A 410 -97.07 -33.22 31.50
N ARG A 411 -98.12 -34.03 31.34
CA ARG A 411 -99.08 -34.35 32.42
C ARG A 411 -98.49 -35.29 33.49
N ASP A 412 -97.41 -35.97 33.17
CA ASP A 412 -96.56 -36.78 34.05
C ASP A 412 -95.13 -36.19 34.05
N ASN A 413 -95.01 -34.97 34.59
CA ASN A 413 -93.74 -34.25 34.74
C ASN A 413 -92.73 -35.02 35.62
N VAL A 414 -93.23 -35.82 36.56
CA VAL A 414 -92.48 -36.75 37.43
C VAL A 414 -91.57 -37.65 36.59
N ARG A 415 -92.11 -38.30 35.55
CA ARG A 415 -91.31 -39.13 34.64
C ARG A 415 -90.38 -38.32 33.76
N CYS A 416 -90.77 -37.11 33.34
CA CYS A 416 -90.01 -36.35 32.34
C CYS A 416 -88.63 -35.89 32.87
N PHE A 417 -88.58 -35.18 34.00
CA PHE A 417 -87.30 -34.71 34.57
C PHE A 417 -86.38 -35.88 34.97
N THR A 418 -86.98 -36.94 35.53
CA THR A 418 -86.28 -38.17 35.90
C THR A 418 -85.71 -38.90 34.66
N ALA A 419 -86.37 -38.83 33.50
CA ALA A 419 -85.90 -39.42 32.26
C ALA A 419 -84.79 -38.60 31.57
N ILE A 420 -84.83 -37.26 31.62
CA ILE A 420 -83.82 -36.42 30.95
C ILE A 420 -82.55 -36.18 31.77
N SER A 421 -82.61 -36.24 33.11
CA SER A 421 -81.44 -35.96 33.98
C SER A 421 -80.19 -36.82 33.70
N PRO A 422 -80.29 -38.15 33.47
CA PRO A 422 -79.12 -38.98 33.15
C PRO A 422 -78.45 -38.61 31.81
N TYR A 423 -79.22 -38.11 30.83
CA TYR A 423 -78.65 -37.65 29.57
C TYR A 423 -77.85 -36.36 29.77
N TYR A 424 -78.38 -35.40 30.54
CA TYR A 424 -77.66 -34.15 30.87
C TYR A 424 -76.44 -34.37 31.78
N GLU A 425 -76.43 -35.40 32.63
CA GLU A 425 -75.23 -35.84 33.37
C GLU A 425 -74.11 -36.28 32.43
N VAL A 426 -74.42 -37.20 31.50
CA VAL A 426 -73.45 -37.67 30.50
C VAL A 426 -73.01 -36.52 29.60
N LEU A 427 -73.95 -35.66 29.20
CA LEU A 427 -73.69 -34.51 28.33
C LEU A 427 -72.72 -33.53 28.98
N MET A 428 -72.94 -33.11 30.24
CA MET A 428 -72.02 -32.19 30.93
C MET A 428 -70.64 -32.78 31.21
N ALA A 429 -70.53 -34.11 31.39
CA ALA A 429 -69.23 -34.78 31.40
C ALA A 429 -68.51 -34.66 30.04
N GLN A 430 -69.23 -34.80 28.93
CA GLN A 430 -68.68 -34.56 27.58
C GLN A 430 -68.34 -33.08 27.34
N THR A 431 -69.16 -32.14 27.81
CA THR A 431 -68.89 -30.69 27.69
C THR A 431 -67.63 -30.29 28.46
N THR A 432 -67.43 -30.86 29.64
CA THR A 432 -66.20 -30.69 30.43
C THR A 432 -64.99 -31.26 29.68
N ALA A 433 -65.13 -32.45 29.08
CA ALA A 433 -64.08 -33.03 28.23
C ALA A 433 -63.77 -32.16 26.99
N LYS A 434 -64.78 -31.59 26.32
CA LYS A 434 -64.60 -30.65 25.19
C LYS A 434 -63.84 -29.38 25.61
N ARG A 435 -64.15 -28.80 26.78
CA ARG A 435 -63.37 -27.68 27.34
C ARG A 435 -61.91 -28.06 27.59
N TYR A 436 -61.66 -29.26 28.12
CA TYR A 436 -60.30 -29.77 28.31
C TYR A 436 -59.58 -30.03 26.98
N TYR A 437 -60.25 -30.59 25.97
CA TYR A 437 -59.68 -30.77 24.62
C TYR A 437 -59.34 -29.44 23.93
N LEU A 438 -60.13 -28.38 24.13
CA LEU A 438 -59.77 -27.04 23.65
C LEU A 438 -58.49 -26.51 24.31
N HIS A 439 -58.34 -26.71 25.62
CA HIS A 439 -57.13 -26.33 26.36
C HIS A 439 -55.90 -27.16 25.94
N GLU A 440 -56.02 -28.49 25.85
CA GLU A 440 -54.93 -29.34 25.34
C GLU A 440 -54.56 -28.98 23.89
N LEU A 441 -55.52 -28.71 22.99
CA LEU A 441 -55.19 -28.33 21.61
C LEU A 441 -54.31 -27.08 21.56
N VAL A 442 -54.66 -26.05 22.33
CA VAL A 442 -53.86 -24.82 22.43
C VAL A 442 -52.48 -25.11 23.05
N ALA A 443 -52.43 -25.86 24.15
CA ALA A 443 -51.17 -26.21 24.81
C ALA A 443 -50.23 -27.03 23.89
N ARG A 444 -50.78 -27.98 23.12
CA ARG A 444 -50.02 -28.84 22.19
C ARG A 444 -49.55 -28.10 20.95
N GLU A 445 -50.33 -27.17 20.41
CA GLU A 445 -49.89 -26.36 19.28
C GLU A 445 -48.82 -25.34 19.70
N LEU A 446 -48.87 -24.83 20.94
CA LEU A 446 -47.79 -23.99 21.50
C LEU A 446 -46.52 -24.80 21.82
N GLU A 447 -46.66 -26.03 22.34
CA GLU A 447 -45.55 -26.99 22.47
C GLU A 447 -44.95 -27.33 21.10
N ALA A 448 -45.76 -27.50 20.06
CA ALA A 448 -45.27 -27.72 18.70
C ALA A 448 -44.58 -26.46 18.15
N SER A 449 -45.16 -25.27 18.34
CA SER A 449 -44.61 -23.99 17.89
C SER A 449 -43.25 -23.68 18.50
N SER A 450 -43.07 -23.88 19.81
CA SER A 450 -41.79 -23.61 20.49
C SER A 450 -40.68 -24.52 19.96
N ASN A 451 -40.99 -25.81 19.75
CA ASN A 451 -40.06 -26.76 19.12
C ASN A 451 -39.74 -26.39 17.65
N ARG A 452 -40.69 -25.85 16.89
CA ARG A 452 -40.45 -25.38 15.51
C ARG A 452 -39.59 -24.13 15.46
N LEU A 453 -39.88 -23.11 16.28
CA LEU A 453 -39.09 -21.87 16.34
C LEU A 453 -37.66 -22.15 16.81
N ALA A 454 -37.49 -22.99 17.85
CA ALA A 454 -36.18 -23.42 18.31
C ALA A 454 -35.39 -24.18 17.24
N SER A 455 -36.06 -25.06 16.48
CA SER A 455 -35.44 -25.72 15.33
C SER A 455 -35.01 -24.73 14.24
N CYS A 456 -35.81 -23.69 13.99
CA CYS A 456 -35.50 -22.63 13.02
C CYS A 456 -34.26 -21.82 13.44
N TYR A 457 -34.21 -21.35 14.70
CA TYR A 457 -33.04 -20.69 15.30
C TYR A 457 -31.78 -21.55 15.19
N MET A 458 -31.84 -22.83 15.57
CA MET A 458 -30.68 -23.72 15.54
C MET A 458 -30.19 -24.01 14.10
N VAL A 459 -31.10 -24.21 13.14
CA VAL A 459 -30.75 -24.38 11.72
C VAL A 459 -30.05 -23.12 11.18
N ASN A 460 -30.51 -21.93 11.56
CA ASN A 460 -29.90 -20.66 11.14
C ASN A 460 -28.54 -20.42 11.82
N LYS A 461 -28.38 -20.73 13.10
CA LYS A 461 -27.07 -20.73 13.80
C LYS A 461 -26.08 -21.68 13.10
N TYR A 462 -26.51 -22.90 12.74
CA TYR A 462 -25.68 -23.83 11.96
C TYR A 462 -25.37 -23.35 10.53
N PHE A 463 -26.29 -22.67 9.85
CA PHE A 463 -26.04 -22.09 8.53
C PHE A 463 -24.95 -21.01 8.60
N ILE A 464 -25.02 -20.11 9.59
CA ILE A 464 -23.99 -19.08 9.82
C ILE A 464 -22.66 -19.71 10.23
N LEU A 465 -22.64 -20.71 11.11
CA LEU A 465 -21.42 -21.47 11.44
C LEU A 465 -20.74 -22.08 10.21
N GLN A 466 -21.50 -22.58 9.23
CA GLN A 466 -20.93 -23.05 7.96
C GLN A 466 -20.31 -21.90 7.14
N GLN A 467 -20.89 -20.69 7.16
CA GLN A 467 -20.24 -19.51 6.57
C GLN A 467 -18.97 -19.15 7.34
N VAL A 468 -19.00 -19.12 8.68
CA VAL A 468 -17.86 -18.78 9.56
C VAL A 468 -16.67 -19.70 9.30
N VAL A 469 -16.89 -21.02 9.30
CA VAL A 469 -15.85 -22.03 9.03
C VAL A 469 -15.31 -21.87 7.61
N ARG A 470 -16.17 -21.68 6.61
CA ARG A 470 -15.74 -21.49 5.22
C ARG A 470 -14.94 -20.21 5.03
N ILE A 471 -15.37 -19.09 5.62
CA ILE A 471 -14.63 -17.81 5.56
C ILE A 471 -13.26 -17.98 6.22
N SER A 472 -13.22 -18.51 7.45
CA SER A 472 -11.97 -18.73 8.19
C SER A 472 -10.96 -19.60 7.43
N ALA A 473 -11.42 -20.71 6.84
CA ALA A 473 -10.60 -21.58 6.02
C ALA A 473 -10.16 -20.91 4.70
N ASN A 474 -11.06 -20.20 4.02
CA ASN A 474 -10.79 -19.54 2.75
C ASN A 474 -9.87 -18.31 2.90
N VAL A 475 -9.87 -17.64 4.06
CA VAL A 475 -8.92 -16.59 4.44
C VAL A 475 -7.51 -17.18 4.60
N GLN A 476 -7.37 -18.28 5.35
CA GLN A 476 -6.06 -18.94 5.52
C GLN A 476 -5.57 -19.66 4.26
N LEU A 477 -6.47 -20.06 3.36
CA LEU A 477 -6.11 -20.56 2.05
C LEU A 477 -5.68 -19.41 1.13
N CYS A 478 -6.33 -18.24 1.22
CA CYS A 478 -5.95 -17.05 0.47
C CYS A 478 -4.52 -16.60 0.76
N SER A 479 -4.13 -16.53 2.04
CA SER A 479 -2.79 -16.09 2.46
C SER A 479 -1.65 -17.01 2.03
N LYS A 480 -1.99 -18.16 1.42
CA LYS A 480 -1.04 -19.10 0.81
C LYS A 480 -1.21 -19.19 -0.72
N ASN A 481 -2.45 -19.17 -1.21
CA ASN A 481 -2.83 -19.63 -2.56
C ASN A 481 -3.84 -18.75 -3.35
N GLY A 482 -4.45 -17.71 -2.76
CA GLY A 482 -5.54 -16.93 -3.39
C GLY A 482 -7.00 -17.42 -3.16
N PRO A 483 -8.06 -16.68 -3.61
CA PRO A 483 -9.33 -16.60 -2.84
C PRO A 483 -10.73 -16.62 -3.56
N MET A 484 -11.85 -16.73 -2.79
CA MET A 484 -13.28 -16.84 -3.23
C MET A 484 -14.26 -15.82 -2.50
N SER A 485 -15.57 -15.65 -2.86
CA SER A 485 -16.41 -14.44 -2.46
C SER A 485 -17.99 -14.46 -2.45
N ILE A 486 -18.68 -13.42 -1.87
CA ILE A 486 -20.16 -12.99 -1.77
C ILE A 486 -20.27 -11.44 -1.32
N ARG A 487 -21.31 -10.54 -1.13
CA ARG A 487 -22.84 -10.25 -1.14
C ARG A 487 -23.10 -8.66 -1.12
N ALA A 488 -24.22 -7.88 -1.25
CA ALA A 488 -25.73 -7.91 -1.47
C ALA A 488 -26.41 -6.47 -1.74
N GLU A 489 -27.65 -6.28 -2.32
CA GLU A 489 -28.64 -5.06 -2.39
C GLU A 489 -28.95 -4.28 -3.76
N PRO A 490 -29.96 -3.34 -4.05
CA PRO A 490 -31.51 -3.20 -4.16
C PRO A 490 -32.18 -2.71 -5.58
N SER A 491 -33.35 -3.01 -6.28
CA SER A 491 -34.66 -3.85 -6.41
C SER A 491 -35.44 -3.58 -7.81
N PRO A 492 -36.47 -4.25 -8.52
CA PRO A 492 -37.42 -5.46 -8.40
C PRO A 492 -37.87 -6.39 -9.66
N ASP A 493 -39.02 -7.17 -9.59
CA ASP A 493 -40.00 -7.98 -10.52
C ASP A 493 -39.73 -8.67 -11.95
N PHE A 494 -40.15 -9.93 -12.31
CA PHE A 494 -39.81 -10.71 -13.58
C PHE A 494 -40.90 -11.10 -14.64
N GLY A 495 -40.72 -10.78 -15.94
CA GLY A 495 -41.07 -11.55 -17.17
C GLY A 495 -42.50 -12.06 -17.48
N ILE A 496 -43.45 -12.03 -16.54
CA ILE A 496 -44.80 -12.62 -16.67
C ILE A 496 -45.88 -11.66 -16.14
N LYS A 497 -47.15 -11.93 -16.45
CA LYS A 497 -48.30 -11.12 -15.99
C LYS A 497 -48.72 -11.47 -14.55
N ALA A 498 -47.76 -11.65 -13.65
CA ALA A 498 -47.94 -11.84 -12.22
C ALA A 498 -46.67 -11.42 -11.47
N THR A 499 -46.81 -10.80 -10.29
CA THR A 499 -45.66 -10.39 -9.47
C THR A 499 -44.93 -11.61 -8.91
N VAL A 500 -43.64 -11.77 -9.21
CA VAL A 500 -42.84 -12.91 -8.71
C VAL A 500 -42.24 -12.55 -7.34
N LEU A 501 -42.58 -13.35 -6.32
CA LEU A 501 -42.16 -13.10 -4.94
C LEU A 501 -40.63 -13.13 -4.83
N GLY A 502 -40.05 -12.08 -4.25
CA GLY A 502 -38.61 -11.94 -4.06
C GLY A 502 -37.83 -11.41 -5.26
N THR A 503 -38.45 -11.07 -6.41
CA THR A 503 -37.68 -10.42 -7.49
C THR A 503 -37.31 -8.97 -7.16
N ALA A 504 -38.03 -8.36 -6.20
CA ALA A 504 -37.56 -7.26 -5.35
C ALA A 504 -36.09 -7.43 -4.88
N ASN A 505 -35.60 -8.67 -4.79
CA ASN A 505 -34.24 -9.00 -4.42
C ASN A 505 -33.30 -9.29 -5.60
N VAL A 506 -33.78 -9.51 -6.83
CA VAL A 506 -32.91 -9.95 -7.94
C VAL A 506 -32.43 -8.80 -8.83
N VAL A 507 -33.30 -7.86 -9.24
CA VAL A 507 -32.82 -6.58 -9.81
C VAL A 507 -32.03 -5.77 -8.79
N LYS A 508 -32.32 -6.03 -7.52
CA LYS A 508 -31.51 -5.68 -6.37
C LYS A 508 -30.08 -6.15 -6.56
N GLN A 509 -29.86 -7.45 -6.55
CA GLN A 509 -28.52 -7.97 -6.77
C GLN A 509 -27.90 -7.60 -8.14
N SER A 510 -28.70 -7.41 -9.18
CA SER A 510 -28.29 -6.98 -10.52
C SER A 510 -27.80 -5.52 -10.57
N GLY A 511 -28.50 -4.61 -9.91
CA GLY A 511 -28.13 -3.19 -9.82
C GLY A 511 -26.79 -3.00 -9.14
N LYS A 512 -26.52 -3.77 -8.07
CA LYS A 512 -25.18 -3.81 -7.48
C LYS A 512 -24.13 -4.43 -8.37
N VAL A 513 -24.40 -5.57 -9.03
CA VAL A 513 -23.49 -6.10 -10.07
C VAL A 513 -23.14 -5.02 -11.11
N SER A 514 -24.09 -4.17 -11.49
CA SER A 514 -23.85 -3.04 -12.39
C SER A 514 -22.92 -1.98 -11.79
N ALA A 515 -23.13 -1.62 -10.52
CA ALA A 515 -22.27 -0.67 -9.81
C ALA A 515 -20.87 -1.23 -9.55
N THR A 516 -20.72 -2.53 -9.23
CA THR A 516 -19.41 -3.16 -9.09
C THR A 516 -18.66 -3.22 -10.43
N PHE A 517 -19.37 -3.36 -11.55
CA PHE A 517 -18.78 -3.19 -12.89
C PHE A 517 -18.39 -1.73 -13.15
N ASP A 518 -19.21 -0.75 -12.80
CA ASP A 518 -18.91 0.69 -12.91
C ASP A 518 -17.66 1.10 -12.10
N LEU A 519 -17.38 0.43 -10.98
CA LEU A 519 -16.13 0.62 -10.23
C LEU A 519 -14.86 0.17 -10.99
N VAL A 520 -14.95 -0.69 -12.02
CA VAL A 520 -13.77 -1.31 -12.65
C VAL A 520 -12.91 -0.30 -13.43
N ASP A 521 -13.49 0.73 -14.07
CA ASP A 521 -12.76 1.77 -14.81
C ASP A 521 -12.76 3.16 -14.16
N ASN A 522 -13.22 3.28 -12.91
CA ASN A 522 -13.24 4.54 -12.15
C ASN A 522 -11.84 5.12 -11.84
N MET A 523 -10.76 4.33 -11.93
CA MET A 523 -9.39 4.83 -11.78
C MET A 523 -8.76 5.19 -13.14
N ASN A 524 -8.23 6.42 -13.24
CA ASN A 524 -7.41 6.87 -14.38
C ASN A 524 -6.32 7.84 -13.89
N ILE A 525 -5.20 7.31 -13.41
CA ILE A 525 -4.09 8.15 -12.91
C ILE A 525 -3.26 8.65 -14.09
N PRO A 526 -3.09 9.97 -14.32
CA PRO A 526 -2.28 10.49 -15.42
C PRO A 526 -0.80 10.09 -15.29
N LEU A 527 -0.15 9.85 -16.42
CA LEU A 527 1.30 9.64 -16.51
C LEU A 527 1.93 10.85 -17.20
N THR A 528 3.17 11.15 -16.85
CA THR A 528 3.88 12.41 -17.15
C THR A 528 5.33 12.20 -17.60
N GLY A 529 5.93 11.07 -17.24
CA GLY A 529 7.27 10.67 -17.64
C GLY A 529 7.39 10.36 -19.14
N GLY A 530 6.28 10.03 -19.81
CA GLY A 530 6.22 9.80 -21.27
C GLY A 530 6.98 8.54 -21.72
N TYR A 531 7.11 7.54 -20.85
CA TYR A 531 7.74 6.28 -21.20
C TYR A 531 6.71 5.35 -21.84
N ALA A 532 6.82 5.20 -23.16
CA ALA A 532 5.89 4.44 -23.98
C ALA A 532 5.59 3.01 -23.50
N LEU A 533 6.43 2.37 -22.68
CA LEU A 533 6.06 1.14 -21.97
C LEU A 533 4.84 1.35 -21.05
N LEU A 534 4.96 2.31 -20.13
CA LEU A 534 3.94 2.62 -19.13
C LEU A 534 2.66 3.12 -19.79
N ASP A 535 2.78 3.95 -20.83
CA ASP A 535 1.64 4.42 -21.63
C ASP A 535 0.90 3.28 -22.33
N ASN A 536 1.64 2.31 -22.92
CA ASN A 536 1.04 1.12 -23.53
C ASN A 536 0.38 0.21 -22.48
N MET A 537 1.01 0.00 -21.33
CA MET A 537 0.44 -0.80 -20.23
C MET A 537 -0.81 -0.14 -19.66
N LYS A 538 -0.78 1.17 -19.38
CA LYS A 538 -1.96 1.95 -18.96
C LYS A 538 -3.08 1.87 -20.00
N THR A 539 -2.76 2.00 -21.29
CA THR A 539 -3.75 1.90 -22.38
C THR A 539 -4.37 0.51 -22.43
N ALA A 540 -3.59 -0.56 -22.20
CA ALA A 540 -4.09 -1.93 -22.12
C ALA A 540 -5.00 -2.13 -20.89
N VAL A 541 -4.61 -1.65 -19.71
CA VAL A 541 -5.39 -1.71 -18.46
C VAL A 541 -6.71 -0.95 -18.60
N LEU A 542 -6.69 0.30 -19.09
CA LEU A 542 -7.89 1.12 -19.30
C LEU A 542 -8.83 0.55 -20.38
N TYR A 543 -8.29 -0.10 -21.41
CA TYR A 543 -9.11 -0.80 -22.40
C TYR A 543 -9.79 -2.02 -21.78
N ILE A 544 -9.05 -2.80 -20.99
CA ILE A 544 -9.60 -3.97 -20.28
C ILE A 544 -10.70 -3.54 -19.32
N SER A 545 -10.43 -2.55 -18.46
CA SER A 545 -11.40 -2.09 -17.47
C SER A 545 -12.68 -1.60 -18.15
N SER A 546 -12.59 -0.65 -19.07
CA SER A 546 -13.77 -0.04 -19.70
C SER A 546 -14.60 -1.02 -20.55
N LYS A 547 -13.97 -2.07 -21.11
CA LYS A 547 -14.70 -3.15 -21.77
C LYS A 547 -15.35 -4.13 -20.81
N VAL A 548 -14.70 -4.45 -19.69
CA VAL A 548 -15.32 -5.24 -18.61
C VAL A 548 -16.51 -4.47 -18.00
N THR A 549 -16.35 -3.18 -17.70
CA THR A 549 -17.44 -2.29 -17.24
C THR A 549 -18.61 -2.32 -18.21
N SER A 550 -18.42 -1.83 -19.45
CA SER A 550 -19.52 -1.63 -20.40
C SER A 550 -20.23 -2.94 -20.81
N THR A 551 -19.50 -4.05 -20.89
CA THR A 551 -20.10 -5.36 -21.22
C THR A 551 -20.71 -6.05 -19.99
N GLY A 552 -20.21 -5.75 -18.80
CA GLY A 552 -20.76 -6.22 -17.53
C GLY A 552 -22.07 -5.53 -17.15
N MET A 553 -22.10 -4.19 -17.22
CA MET A 553 -23.32 -3.39 -17.02
C MET A 553 -24.42 -3.74 -18.02
N ALA A 554 -24.08 -4.20 -19.22
CA ALA A 554 -25.06 -4.70 -20.20
C ALA A 554 -25.79 -5.97 -19.71
N VAL A 555 -25.14 -6.85 -18.93
CA VAL A 555 -25.79 -8.01 -18.29
C VAL A 555 -26.81 -7.53 -17.26
N SER A 556 -26.41 -6.60 -16.38
CA SER A 556 -27.34 -6.03 -15.40
C SER A 556 -28.49 -5.26 -16.05
N THR A 557 -28.22 -4.49 -17.09
CA THR A 557 -29.26 -3.75 -17.84
C THR A 557 -30.27 -4.71 -18.48
N ALA A 558 -29.80 -5.80 -19.08
CA ALA A 558 -30.67 -6.83 -19.65
C ALA A 558 -31.48 -7.55 -18.55
N LEU A 559 -30.87 -7.89 -17.41
CA LEU A 559 -31.55 -8.48 -16.26
C LEU A 559 -32.65 -7.57 -15.72
N ASN A 560 -32.36 -6.27 -15.57
CA ASN A 560 -33.31 -5.24 -15.13
C ASN A 560 -34.43 -5.01 -16.15
N THR A 561 -34.19 -5.28 -17.44
CA THR A 561 -35.21 -5.19 -18.50
C THR A 561 -36.10 -6.43 -18.52
N LEU A 562 -35.53 -7.64 -18.46
CA LEU A 562 -36.28 -8.89 -18.22
C LEU A 562 -37.12 -8.77 -16.94
N ALA A 563 -36.57 -8.09 -15.95
CA ALA A 563 -37.20 -7.77 -14.69
C ALA A 563 -37.88 -6.37 -14.64
N ALA A 564 -38.40 -5.95 -15.79
CA ALA A 564 -39.52 -5.04 -15.88
C ALA A 564 -40.59 -5.58 -16.87
N ASP A 565 -40.32 -6.70 -17.54
CA ASP A 565 -41.17 -7.23 -18.60
C ASP A 565 -42.43 -7.89 -18.05
N ARG A 566 -43.57 -7.52 -18.63
CA ARG A 566 -44.88 -8.15 -18.38
C ARG A 566 -45.58 -8.50 -19.69
N SER A 567 -44.80 -8.77 -20.74
CA SER A 567 -45.28 -9.11 -22.09
C SER A 567 -46.10 -10.41 -22.11
N ASN A 568 -45.74 -11.35 -21.24
CA ASN A 568 -46.13 -12.77 -21.25
C ASN A 568 -45.40 -13.65 -22.30
N ASP A 569 -44.44 -13.07 -23.05
CA ASP A 569 -43.49 -13.83 -23.88
C ASP A 569 -42.20 -14.12 -23.08
N VAL A 570 -42.24 -15.21 -22.34
CA VAL A 570 -41.10 -15.75 -21.57
C VAL A 570 -39.87 -16.05 -22.46
N ASN A 571 -40.04 -16.29 -23.76
CA ASN A 571 -38.89 -16.54 -24.65
C ASN A 571 -38.26 -15.22 -25.12
N GLY A 572 -39.07 -14.26 -25.57
CA GLY A 572 -38.62 -12.91 -25.92
C GLY A 572 -37.97 -12.19 -24.74
N ALA A 573 -38.59 -12.22 -23.56
CA ALA A 573 -38.10 -11.49 -22.39
C ALA A 573 -36.73 -11.98 -21.88
N PHE A 574 -36.46 -13.29 -21.90
CA PHE A 574 -35.18 -13.85 -21.44
C PHE A 574 -34.06 -13.76 -22.48
N ALA A 575 -34.36 -13.67 -23.78
CA ALA A 575 -33.35 -13.71 -24.84
C ALA A 575 -32.27 -12.61 -24.76
N PRO A 576 -32.58 -11.34 -24.44
CA PRO A 576 -31.57 -10.29 -24.23
C PRO A 576 -30.56 -10.61 -23.12
N VAL A 577 -31.00 -11.28 -22.04
CA VAL A 577 -30.11 -11.63 -20.91
C VAL A 577 -29.08 -12.68 -21.33
N TYR A 578 -29.51 -13.74 -22.02
CA TYR A 578 -28.57 -14.73 -22.55
C TYR A 578 -27.61 -14.12 -23.59
N ALA A 579 -28.08 -13.17 -24.41
CA ALA A 579 -27.24 -12.46 -25.37
C ALA A 579 -26.16 -11.62 -24.66
N ALA A 580 -26.53 -10.83 -23.63
CA ALA A 580 -25.59 -10.04 -22.84
C ALA A 580 -24.57 -10.92 -22.09
N ILE A 581 -25.02 -12.01 -21.46
CA ILE A 581 -24.13 -12.98 -20.79
C ILE A 581 -23.16 -13.59 -21.79
N ASN A 582 -23.61 -14.00 -22.98
CA ASN A 582 -22.73 -14.58 -24.00
C ASN A 582 -21.73 -13.56 -24.58
N ALA A 583 -22.11 -12.28 -24.71
CA ALA A 583 -21.18 -11.22 -25.08
C ALA A 583 -20.07 -11.05 -24.03
N LEU A 584 -20.44 -10.99 -22.74
CA LEU A 584 -19.47 -10.91 -21.64
C LEU A 584 -18.57 -12.16 -21.57
N ARG A 585 -19.12 -13.36 -21.74
CA ARG A 585 -18.32 -14.60 -21.81
C ARG A 585 -17.29 -14.55 -22.94
N THR A 586 -17.73 -14.14 -24.14
CA THR A 586 -16.85 -14.03 -25.33
C THR A 586 -15.72 -13.03 -25.09
N LEU A 587 -16.02 -11.86 -24.53
CA LEU A 587 -15.03 -10.84 -24.16
C LEU A 587 -13.97 -11.41 -23.20
N LEU A 588 -14.41 -12.03 -22.10
CA LEU A 588 -13.54 -12.58 -21.06
C LEU A 588 -12.71 -13.78 -21.53
N GLN A 589 -13.15 -14.50 -22.57
CA GLN A 589 -12.46 -15.66 -23.13
C GLN A 589 -11.46 -15.32 -24.25
N SER A 590 -11.71 -14.28 -25.05
CA SER A 590 -10.90 -14.01 -26.26
C SER A 590 -10.79 -12.54 -26.69
N GLY A 591 -11.47 -11.61 -26.01
CA GLY A 591 -11.55 -10.20 -26.41
C GLY A 591 -10.31 -9.35 -26.09
N PHE A 592 -9.36 -9.87 -25.31
CA PHE A 592 -8.24 -9.09 -24.75
C PHE A 592 -6.84 -9.48 -25.27
N THR A 593 -6.75 -10.27 -26.35
CA THR A 593 -5.49 -10.81 -26.88
C THR A 593 -4.41 -9.74 -27.14
N ALA A 594 -4.79 -8.57 -27.66
CA ALA A 594 -3.83 -7.49 -27.94
C ALA A 594 -3.33 -6.80 -26.65
N GLN A 595 -4.21 -6.66 -25.66
CA GLN A 595 -3.93 -6.05 -24.37
C GLN A 595 -3.07 -7.00 -23.52
N TYR A 596 -3.35 -8.30 -23.55
CA TYR A 596 -2.52 -9.34 -22.93
C TYR A 596 -1.11 -9.34 -23.54
N ALA A 597 -0.99 -9.26 -24.87
CA ALA A 597 0.31 -9.15 -25.55
C ALA A 597 1.07 -7.82 -25.25
N ALA A 598 0.37 -6.77 -24.82
CA ALA A 598 1.00 -5.54 -24.33
C ALA A 598 1.52 -5.69 -22.89
N LEU A 599 0.74 -6.30 -22.00
CA LEU A 599 1.07 -6.51 -20.58
C LEU A 599 2.16 -7.58 -20.40
N GLN A 600 2.12 -8.68 -21.16
CA GLN A 600 3.07 -9.79 -21.08
C GLN A 600 4.52 -9.42 -21.42
N LYS A 601 4.77 -8.21 -21.95
CA LYS A 601 6.12 -7.65 -22.11
C LYS A 601 6.88 -7.55 -20.79
N GLN A 602 6.18 -7.47 -19.66
CA GLN A 602 6.74 -7.43 -18.31
C GLN A 602 6.48 -8.71 -17.50
N GLY A 603 6.19 -9.81 -18.20
CA GLY A 603 5.91 -11.11 -17.59
C GLY A 603 4.41 -11.38 -17.37
N ASN A 604 4.12 -12.57 -16.88
CA ASN A 604 2.77 -13.13 -16.98
C ASN A 604 1.83 -12.74 -15.84
N PHE A 605 2.33 -12.27 -14.69
CA PHE A 605 1.55 -12.10 -13.46
C PHE A 605 0.26 -11.31 -13.67
N ILE A 606 0.31 -10.14 -14.32
CA ILE A 606 -0.88 -9.32 -14.61
C ILE A 606 -1.93 -10.13 -15.39
N THR A 607 -1.50 -10.82 -16.46
CA THR A 607 -2.40 -11.64 -17.29
C THR A 607 -2.87 -12.93 -16.62
N THR A 608 -2.15 -13.44 -15.62
CA THR A 608 -2.58 -14.54 -14.76
C THR A 608 -3.64 -14.06 -13.76
N GLN A 609 -3.39 -12.94 -13.06
CA GLN A 609 -4.35 -12.33 -12.12
C GLN A 609 -5.67 -11.99 -12.85
N LEU A 610 -5.60 -11.33 -14.01
CA LEU A 610 -6.75 -11.07 -14.86
C LEU A 610 -7.39 -12.36 -15.40
N GLY A 611 -6.59 -13.35 -15.80
CA GLY A 611 -7.08 -14.65 -16.25
C GLY A 611 -7.89 -15.40 -15.19
N ASP A 612 -7.43 -15.40 -13.94
CA ASP A 612 -8.13 -15.99 -12.79
C ASP A 612 -9.36 -15.17 -12.38
N ALA A 613 -9.32 -13.84 -12.52
CA ALA A 613 -10.47 -12.97 -12.36
C ALA A 613 -11.57 -13.29 -13.40
N PHE A 614 -11.18 -13.35 -14.67
CA PHE A 614 -12.07 -13.65 -15.79
C PHE A 614 -12.60 -15.08 -15.70
N LYS A 615 -11.78 -16.06 -15.33
CA LYS A 615 -12.22 -17.42 -15.03
C LYS A 615 -13.25 -17.45 -13.89
N SER A 616 -12.99 -16.70 -12.81
CA SER A 616 -13.94 -16.60 -11.69
C SER A 616 -15.29 -16.04 -12.17
N ILE A 617 -15.28 -14.98 -12.98
CA ILE A 617 -16.50 -14.42 -13.57
C ILE A 617 -17.19 -15.44 -14.51
N LEU A 618 -16.46 -16.12 -15.39
CA LEU A 618 -17.00 -17.14 -16.31
C LEU A 618 -17.66 -18.32 -15.57
N ASP A 619 -17.05 -18.79 -14.49
CA ASP A 619 -17.62 -19.85 -13.66
C ASP A 619 -18.93 -19.36 -12.99
N ARG A 620 -19.00 -18.09 -12.56
CA ARG A 620 -20.21 -17.48 -11.96
C ARG A 620 -21.31 -17.16 -12.96
N LEU A 621 -20.97 -16.71 -14.17
CA LEU A 621 -21.92 -16.57 -15.28
C LEU A 621 -22.55 -17.92 -15.66
N THR A 622 -21.83 -19.04 -15.46
CA THR A 622 -22.38 -20.39 -15.68
C THR A 622 -23.42 -20.76 -14.61
N VAL A 623 -23.19 -20.37 -13.34
CA VAL A 623 -24.20 -20.51 -12.27
C VAL A 623 -25.42 -19.62 -12.55
N LEU A 624 -25.21 -18.39 -13.01
CA LEU A 624 -26.27 -17.45 -13.39
C LEU A 624 -27.15 -17.99 -14.51
N VAL A 625 -26.57 -18.51 -15.60
CA VAL A 625 -27.34 -19.18 -16.67
C VAL A 625 -28.16 -20.34 -16.10
N THR A 626 -27.56 -21.17 -15.25
CA THR A 626 -28.27 -22.30 -14.62
C THR A 626 -29.46 -21.86 -13.76
N ALA A 627 -29.34 -20.76 -13.02
CA ALA A 627 -30.45 -20.19 -12.24
C ALA A 627 -31.52 -19.54 -13.13
N LEU A 628 -31.12 -18.83 -14.19
CA LEU A 628 -32.03 -18.26 -15.19
C LEU A 628 -32.82 -19.36 -15.91
N ASP A 629 -32.19 -20.48 -16.27
CA ASP A 629 -32.85 -21.60 -16.93
C ASP A 629 -33.93 -22.23 -16.03
N ARG A 630 -33.65 -22.38 -14.73
CA ARG A 630 -34.64 -22.85 -13.74
C ARG A 630 -35.79 -21.85 -13.59
N MET A 631 -35.49 -20.57 -13.44
CA MET A 631 -36.51 -19.50 -13.35
C MET A 631 -37.38 -19.48 -14.61
N LYS A 632 -36.76 -19.52 -15.80
CA LYS A 632 -37.45 -19.55 -17.09
C LYS A 632 -38.38 -20.76 -17.22
N ALA A 633 -37.91 -21.94 -16.81
CA ALA A 633 -38.75 -23.15 -16.79
C ALA A 633 -39.92 -23.01 -15.81
N GLY A 634 -39.68 -22.49 -14.60
CA GLY A 634 -40.70 -22.24 -13.58
C GLY A 634 -41.79 -21.27 -14.05
N VAL A 635 -41.43 -20.10 -14.57
CA VAL A 635 -42.41 -19.11 -15.06
C VAL A 635 -43.12 -19.58 -16.34
N THR A 636 -42.48 -20.41 -17.17
CA THR A 636 -43.13 -21.09 -18.30
C THR A 636 -44.20 -22.07 -17.80
N ALA A 637 -43.85 -22.95 -16.85
CA ALA A 637 -44.78 -23.91 -16.26
C ALA A 637 -45.92 -23.22 -15.50
N ALA A 638 -45.66 -22.10 -14.81
CA ALA A 638 -46.68 -21.28 -14.17
C ALA A 638 -47.66 -20.69 -15.17
N ARG A 639 -47.17 -20.17 -16.32
CA ARG A 639 -47.99 -19.62 -17.41
C ARG A 639 -48.86 -20.69 -18.08
N ASP A 640 -48.28 -21.85 -18.38
CA ASP A 640 -48.91 -22.92 -19.16
C ASP A 640 -49.77 -23.87 -18.31
N ALA A 641 -49.82 -23.67 -16.99
CA ALA A 641 -50.62 -24.47 -16.07
C ALA A 641 -52.14 -24.33 -16.32
N PRO A 642 -52.90 -25.44 -16.30
CA PRO A 642 -54.36 -25.40 -16.42
C PRO A 642 -54.99 -24.69 -15.21
N GLY A 643 -56.14 -24.05 -15.42
CA GLY A 643 -56.87 -23.31 -14.38
C GLY A 643 -56.42 -21.86 -14.17
N ASN A 644 -55.46 -21.36 -14.97
CA ASN A 644 -55.11 -19.94 -14.96
C ASN A 644 -56.27 -19.03 -15.43
N PRO A 645 -56.44 -17.83 -14.84
CA PRO A 645 -57.50 -16.90 -15.21
C PRO A 645 -57.22 -16.22 -16.57
N PRO A 646 -58.25 -15.73 -17.29
CA PRO A 646 -58.04 -14.99 -18.54
C PRO A 646 -57.12 -13.78 -18.36
N ASN A 647 -55.98 -13.80 -19.05
CA ASN A 647 -54.90 -12.78 -19.00
C ASN A 647 -54.05 -12.71 -17.72
N GLY A 648 -54.09 -13.73 -16.84
CA GLY A 648 -53.24 -13.79 -15.64
C GLY A 648 -52.78 -15.21 -15.30
N ILE A 649 -52.06 -15.34 -14.17
CA ILE A 649 -51.63 -16.63 -13.59
C ILE A 649 -52.24 -16.72 -12.19
N SER A 650 -52.75 -17.89 -11.78
CA SER A 650 -53.33 -18.04 -10.43
C SER A 650 -52.23 -18.10 -9.35
N PRO A 651 -52.49 -17.61 -8.12
CA PRO A 651 -51.52 -17.73 -7.02
C PRO A 651 -51.06 -19.16 -6.74
N ASP A 652 -51.96 -20.14 -6.89
CA ASP A 652 -51.65 -21.57 -6.71
C ASP A 652 -50.70 -22.09 -7.80
N ASN A 653 -50.95 -21.75 -9.07
CA ASN A 653 -50.08 -22.15 -10.17
C ASN A 653 -48.74 -21.40 -10.14
N LEU A 654 -48.73 -20.15 -9.67
CA LEU A 654 -47.51 -19.36 -9.49
C LEU A 654 -46.65 -19.94 -8.36
N SER A 655 -47.20 -20.13 -7.16
CA SER A 655 -46.46 -20.65 -6.00
C SER A 655 -45.97 -22.09 -6.19
N ARG A 656 -46.76 -22.94 -6.87
CA ARG A 656 -46.38 -24.33 -7.20
C ARG A 656 -45.21 -24.43 -8.18
N ASN A 657 -45.13 -23.55 -9.17
CA ASN A 657 -44.14 -23.63 -10.26
C ASN A 657 -42.99 -22.63 -10.13
N VAL A 658 -43.18 -21.55 -9.37
CA VAL A 658 -42.18 -20.52 -9.03
C VAL A 658 -42.06 -20.40 -7.50
N PRO A 659 -41.62 -21.45 -6.79
CA PRO A 659 -41.34 -21.36 -5.37
C PRO A 659 -40.18 -20.38 -5.11
N ALA A 660 -40.18 -19.72 -3.95
CA ALA A 660 -39.17 -18.70 -3.59
C ALA A 660 -37.71 -19.17 -3.76
N LYS A 661 -37.46 -20.48 -3.70
CA LYS A 661 -36.16 -21.09 -4.01
C LYS A 661 -35.61 -20.73 -5.39
N LEU A 662 -36.45 -20.59 -6.43
CA LEU A 662 -35.98 -20.17 -7.75
C LEU A 662 -35.47 -18.72 -7.72
N THR A 663 -36.12 -17.87 -6.95
CA THR A 663 -35.67 -16.50 -6.72
C THR A 663 -34.37 -16.51 -5.92
N PHE A 664 -34.27 -17.26 -4.81
CA PHE A 664 -33.04 -17.42 -4.02
C PHE A 664 -31.85 -17.97 -4.82
N ASP A 665 -32.03 -19.00 -5.65
CA ASP A 665 -30.98 -19.54 -6.55
C ASP A 665 -30.40 -18.42 -7.45
N LEU A 666 -31.24 -17.48 -7.88
CA LEU A 666 -30.87 -16.39 -8.79
C LEU A 666 -30.24 -15.20 -8.04
N LEU A 667 -30.67 -14.93 -6.79
CA LEU A 667 -29.97 -14.04 -5.86
C LEU A 667 -28.54 -14.52 -5.62
N ASP A 668 -28.40 -15.79 -5.26
CA ASP A 668 -27.12 -16.43 -4.96
C ASP A 668 -26.17 -16.37 -6.17
N ALA A 669 -26.68 -16.62 -7.37
CA ALA A 669 -25.89 -16.53 -8.60
C ALA A 669 -25.38 -15.12 -8.90
N LEU A 670 -26.24 -14.09 -8.83
CA LEU A 670 -25.83 -12.70 -9.06
C LEU A 670 -24.94 -12.17 -7.94
N SER A 671 -25.16 -12.59 -6.70
CA SER A 671 -24.36 -12.21 -5.54
C SER A 671 -22.95 -12.80 -5.60
N LYS A 672 -22.84 -14.06 -6.02
CA LYS A 672 -21.54 -14.71 -6.25
C LYS A 672 -20.84 -14.18 -7.51
N LEU A 673 -21.55 -13.54 -8.44
CA LEU A 673 -21.01 -12.78 -9.56
C LEU A 673 -20.47 -11.41 -9.10
N GLU A 674 -21.22 -10.66 -8.29
CA GLU A 674 -20.80 -9.39 -7.68
C GLU A 674 -19.42 -9.52 -7.02
N GLY A 675 -19.30 -10.46 -6.08
CA GLY A 675 -18.08 -10.67 -5.28
C GLY A 675 -16.85 -11.14 -6.06
N VAL A 676 -16.93 -11.43 -7.37
CA VAL A 676 -15.76 -11.73 -8.23
C VAL A 676 -15.39 -10.60 -9.19
N ILE A 677 -16.20 -9.55 -9.33
CA ILE A 677 -15.90 -8.38 -10.17
C ILE A 677 -14.82 -7.51 -9.51
N SER A 678 -14.90 -7.32 -8.18
CA SER A 678 -13.93 -6.51 -7.41
C SER A 678 -12.48 -6.97 -7.54
N LEU A 679 -12.24 -8.22 -7.98
CA LEU A 679 -10.91 -8.71 -8.32
C LEU A 679 -10.37 -8.04 -9.60
N VAL A 680 -11.20 -7.81 -10.62
CA VAL A 680 -10.79 -7.03 -11.81
C VAL A 680 -10.51 -5.58 -11.41
N THR A 681 -11.38 -4.97 -10.58
CA THR A 681 -11.16 -3.62 -10.02
C THR A 681 -9.82 -3.53 -9.28
N PHE A 682 -9.55 -4.46 -8.37
CA PHE A 682 -8.29 -4.48 -7.61
C PHE A 682 -7.07 -4.53 -8.52
N VAL A 683 -7.04 -5.43 -9.52
CA VAL A 683 -5.90 -5.52 -10.46
C VAL A 683 -5.77 -4.22 -11.26
N VAL A 684 -6.86 -3.64 -11.76
CA VAL A 684 -6.83 -2.37 -12.51
C VAL A 684 -6.29 -1.22 -11.65
N GLU A 685 -6.69 -1.12 -10.39
CA GLU A 685 -6.19 -0.09 -9.47
C GLU A 685 -4.73 -0.30 -9.07
N ASP A 686 -4.37 -1.53 -8.70
CA ASP A 686 -3.02 -1.90 -8.26
C ASP A 686 -2.00 -1.66 -9.38
N GLU A 687 -2.32 -2.06 -10.62
CA GLU A 687 -1.50 -1.73 -11.80
C GLU A 687 -1.38 -0.22 -12.00
N GLN A 688 -2.47 0.56 -11.91
CA GLN A 688 -2.37 2.01 -12.11
C GLN A 688 -1.59 2.73 -11.01
N ARG A 689 -1.68 2.28 -9.75
CA ARG A 689 -0.86 2.77 -8.64
C ARG A 689 0.62 2.42 -8.87
N LYS A 690 0.93 1.25 -9.40
CA LYS A 690 2.30 0.82 -9.77
C LYS A 690 2.86 1.59 -10.97
N LEU A 691 2.08 1.75 -12.03
CA LEU A 691 2.43 2.56 -13.21
C LEU A 691 2.68 4.03 -12.85
N SER A 692 1.84 4.62 -11.99
CA SER A 692 2.03 5.97 -11.46
C SER A 692 3.30 6.09 -10.60
N THR A 693 3.55 5.12 -9.71
CA THR A 693 4.77 5.08 -8.89
C THR A 693 6.04 4.97 -9.76
N ALA A 694 5.99 4.16 -10.83
CA ALA A 694 7.07 4.04 -11.80
C ALA A 694 7.29 5.33 -12.61
N ASP A 695 6.22 6.04 -12.96
CA ASP A 695 6.27 7.32 -13.70
C ASP A 695 6.86 8.46 -12.85
N VAL A 696 6.47 8.55 -11.57
CA VAL A 696 7.06 9.48 -10.60
C VAL A 696 8.56 9.20 -10.44
N PHE A 697 8.95 7.95 -10.20
CA PHE A 697 10.37 7.58 -10.07
C PHE A 697 11.18 7.84 -11.35
N LEU A 698 10.58 7.66 -12.53
CA LEU A 698 11.19 8.06 -13.81
C LEU A 698 11.39 9.58 -13.90
N GLY A 699 10.43 10.37 -13.39
CA GLY A 699 10.56 11.82 -13.25
C GLY A 699 11.68 12.22 -12.32
N GLU A 700 11.75 11.65 -11.12
CA GLU A 700 12.81 11.86 -10.13
C GLU A 700 14.20 11.52 -10.71
N MET A 701 14.33 10.34 -11.33
CA MET A 701 15.58 9.89 -11.97
C MET A 701 16.00 10.77 -13.15
N ARG A 702 15.05 11.33 -13.90
CA ARG A 702 15.32 12.31 -14.96
C ARG A 702 15.84 13.63 -14.37
N THR A 703 15.22 14.12 -13.30
CA THR A 703 15.64 15.36 -12.62
C THR A 703 17.02 15.21 -11.99
N GLU A 704 17.28 14.12 -11.25
CA GLU A 704 18.60 13.82 -10.67
C GLU A 704 19.67 13.73 -11.75
N GLY A 705 19.40 13.00 -12.85
CA GLY A 705 20.31 12.93 -14.00
C GLY A 705 20.58 14.30 -14.62
N GLN A 706 19.57 15.16 -14.76
CA GLN A 706 19.73 16.53 -15.28
C GLN A 706 20.52 17.44 -14.33
N THR A 707 20.29 17.36 -13.02
CA THR A 707 21.06 18.12 -12.03
C THR A 707 22.53 17.67 -12.00
N VAL A 708 22.77 16.37 -11.86
CA VAL A 708 24.12 15.82 -11.69
C VAL A 708 24.96 15.94 -12.96
N ILE A 709 24.38 15.71 -14.15
CA ILE A 709 25.10 15.87 -15.42
C ILE A 709 25.18 17.35 -15.81
N GLY A 710 24.04 18.05 -15.83
CA GLY A 710 23.92 19.40 -16.38
C GLY A 710 24.57 20.48 -15.51
N ASN A 711 24.51 20.36 -14.19
CA ASN A 711 25.14 21.31 -13.27
C ASN A 711 26.47 20.76 -12.74
N ASP A 712 26.44 19.61 -12.06
CA ASP A 712 27.55 19.23 -11.18
C ASP A 712 28.80 18.76 -11.97
N VAL A 713 28.64 17.85 -12.93
CA VAL A 713 29.73 17.37 -13.81
C VAL A 713 30.32 18.52 -14.64
N HIS A 714 29.46 19.39 -15.20
CA HIS A 714 29.90 20.54 -15.98
C HIS A 714 30.62 21.59 -15.11
N SER A 715 30.18 21.82 -13.88
CA SER A 715 30.84 22.74 -12.94
C SER A 715 32.22 22.22 -12.52
N ALA A 716 32.36 20.92 -12.22
CA ALA A 716 33.64 20.33 -11.83
C ALA A 716 34.69 20.40 -12.97
N LYS A 717 34.27 20.13 -14.22
CA LYS A 717 35.15 20.31 -15.39
C LYS A 717 35.46 21.79 -15.67
N GLY A 718 34.47 22.68 -15.56
CA GLY A 718 34.65 24.12 -15.76
C GLY A 718 35.62 24.75 -14.75
N LEU A 719 35.60 24.29 -13.49
CA LEU A 719 36.61 24.67 -12.49
C LEU A 719 38.01 24.21 -12.93
N PHE A 720 38.19 22.94 -13.29
CA PHE A 720 39.47 22.41 -13.80
C PHE A 720 39.99 23.18 -15.03
N ASP A 721 39.11 23.56 -15.97
CA ASP A 721 39.48 24.38 -17.13
C ASP A 721 39.94 25.80 -16.74
N SER A 722 39.28 26.40 -15.74
CA SER A 722 39.63 27.71 -15.19
C SER A 722 40.97 27.68 -14.44
N GLU A 723 41.21 26.64 -13.62
CA GLU A 723 42.48 26.48 -12.90
C GLU A 723 43.64 26.20 -13.87
N ARG A 724 43.44 25.35 -14.90
CA ARG A 724 44.42 25.18 -15.99
C ARG A 724 44.74 26.51 -16.67
N GLY A 725 43.73 27.31 -17.01
CA GLY A 725 43.92 28.63 -17.65
C GLY A 725 44.67 29.62 -16.77
N THR A 726 44.42 29.59 -15.46
CA THR A 726 45.13 30.38 -14.45
C THR A 726 46.60 29.95 -14.35
N ILE A 727 46.87 28.65 -14.27
CA ILE A 727 48.22 28.08 -14.24
C ILE A 727 49.01 28.42 -15.52
N ALA A 728 48.40 28.28 -16.70
CA ALA A 728 49.02 28.65 -17.98
C ALA A 728 49.42 30.13 -18.01
N THR A 729 48.52 31.00 -17.56
CA THR A 729 48.74 32.46 -17.46
C THR A 729 49.87 32.78 -16.48
N ASN A 730 49.91 32.11 -15.32
CA ASN A 730 50.94 32.31 -14.31
C ASN A 730 52.34 31.92 -14.82
N VAL A 731 52.49 30.76 -15.49
CA VAL A 731 53.79 30.32 -16.03
C VAL A 731 54.24 31.23 -17.17
N ALA A 732 53.35 31.56 -18.12
CA ALA A 732 53.65 32.49 -19.21
C ALA A 732 54.08 33.88 -18.69
N GLY A 733 53.42 34.36 -17.63
CA GLY A 733 53.75 35.63 -16.97
C GLY A 733 55.16 35.68 -16.36
N GLN A 734 55.72 34.55 -15.90
CA GLN A 734 57.09 34.51 -15.36
C GLN A 734 58.16 34.84 -16.42
N PHE A 735 57.88 34.67 -17.71
CA PHE A 735 58.80 35.09 -18.77
C PHE A 735 58.74 36.60 -19.04
N ALA A 736 57.54 37.18 -19.03
CA ALA A 736 57.35 38.59 -19.31
C ALA A 736 57.76 39.50 -18.12
N ASP A 737 57.32 39.16 -16.90
CA ASP A 737 57.49 40.03 -15.73
C ASP A 737 58.92 39.95 -15.14
N PRO A 738 59.35 38.87 -14.43
CA PRO A 738 60.69 38.85 -13.86
C PRO A 738 61.81 38.75 -14.90
N LEU A 739 61.74 37.81 -15.86
CA LEU A 739 62.84 37.61 -16.82
C LEU A 739 63.00 38.78 -17.80
N GLY A 740 61.90 39.26 -18.40
CA GLY A 740 61.91 40.40 -19.31
C GLY A 740 62.40 41.70 -18.66
N VAL A 741 62.00 41.98 -17.42
CA VAL A 741 62.47 43.16 -16.68
C VAL A 741 63.95 43.05 -16.33
N VAL A 742 64.42 41.91 -15.79
CA VAL A 742 65.84 41.74 -15.41
C VAL A 742 66.76 41.82 -16.62
N TYR A 743 66.46 41.08 -17.71
CA TYR A 743 67.26 41.15 -18.93
C TYR A 743 67.23 42.55 -19.57
N GLY A 744 66.06 43.19 -19.60
CA GLY A 744 65.91 44.57 -20.07
C GLY A 744 66.72 45.59 -19.26
N THR A 745 66.84 45.42 -17.94
CA THR A 745 67.71 46.24 -17.08
C THR A 745 69.19 46.02 -17.40
N GLN A 746 69.63 44.77 -17.62
CA GLN A 746 71.03 44.48 -17.94
C GLN A 746 71.43 44.96 -19.34
N MET A 747 70.52 44.94 -20.31
CA MET A 747 70.74 45.56 -21.62
C MET A 747 70.84 47.09 -21.54
N GLN A 748 70.09 47.74 -20.63
CA GLN A 748 70.24 49.18 -20.37
C GLN A 748 71.61 49.52 -19.76
N ALA A 749 72.09 48.71 -18.80
CA ALA A 749 73.42 48.88 -18.20
C ALA A 749 74.53 48.73 -19.26
N LEU A 750 74.47 47.67 -20.08
CA LEU A 750 75.41 47.44 -21.17
C LEU A 750 75.39 48.56 -22.22
N GLY A 751 74.23 49.15 -22.50
CA GLY A 751 74.07 50.30 -23.40
C GLY A 751 74.91 51.53 -23.02
N LEU A 752 75.21 51.72 -21.72
CA LEU A 752 76.03 52.85 -21.25
C LEU A 752 77.51 52.73 -21.63
N VAL A 753 78.01 51.51 -21.85
CA VAL A 753 79.42 51.22 -22.19
C VAL A 753 79.61 50.73 -23.64
N GLN A 754 78.51 50.52 -24.37
CA GLN A 754 78.47 49.78 -25.63
C GLN A 754 79.49 50.28 -26.67
N SER A 755 79.64 51.60 -26.84
CA SER A 755 80.59 52.19 -27.79
C SER A 755 82.05 52.01 -27.39
N THR A 756 82.36 51.89 -26.09
CA THR A 756 83.70 51.55 -25.60
C THR A 756 84.00 50.07 -25.82
N VAL A 757 83.05 49.19 -25.51
CA VAL A 757 83.19 47.74 -25.69
C VAL A 757 83.34 47.37 -27.17
N GLN A 758 82.56 47.99 -28.05
CA GLN A 758 82.62 47.79 -29.51
C GLN A 758 83.90 48.33 -30.16
N ALA A 759 84.68 49.16 -29.47
CA ALA A 759 85.97 49.66 -29.95
C ALA A 759 87.14 48.71 -29.67
N PHE A 760 86.93 47.63 -28.90
CA PHE A 760 87.93 46.58 -28.71
C PHE A 760 87.96 45.63 -29.91
N ASP A 761 89.16 45.31 -30.39
CA ASP A 761 89.40 44.41 -31.52
C ASP A 761 88.89 42.98 -31.27
N THR A 762 88.92 42.52 -30.02
CA THR A 762 88.38 41.22 -29.59
C THR A 762 86.86 41.14 -29.59
N TYR A 763 86.12 42.26 -29.51
CA TYR A 763 84.66 42.26 -29.33
C TYR A 763 83.92 41.40 -30.36
N THR A 764 84.26 41.56 -31.64
CA THR A 764 83.56 40.92 -32.76
C THR A 764 83.62 39.40 -32.73
N ASN A 765 84.70 38.84 -32.19
CA ASN A 765 84.94 37.40 -32.17
C ASN A 765 84.61 36.80 -30.80
N ASP A 766 84.94 37.51 -29.71
CA ASP A 766 84.97 36.92 -28.37
C ASP A 766 83.66 37.15 -27.59
N LEU A 767 82.98 38.31 -27.77
CA LEU A 767 81.77 38.66 -27.00
C LEU A 767 80.51 38.84 -27.87
N LYS A 768 80.64 39.35 -29.09
CA LYS A 768 79.48 39.61 -29.96
C LYS A 768 78.63 38.34 -30.21
N PRO A 769 79.19 37.15 -30.48
CA PRO A 769 78.37 35.95 -30.72
C PRO A 769 77.47 35.60 -29.52
N ALA A 770 77.99 35.68 -28.31
CA ALA A 770 77.23 35.44 -27.08
C ALA A 770 76.10 36.47 -26.90
N LEU A 771 76.38 37.76 -27.14
CA LEU A 771 75.36 38.82 -27.04
C LEU A 771 74.29 38.72 -28.14
N ASP A 772 74.65 38.31 -29.36
CA ASP A 772 73.69 38.06 -30.43
C ASP A 772 72.74 36.90 -30.07
N SER A 773 73.28 35.80 -29.53
CA SER A 773 72.49 34.63 -29.08
C SER A 773 71.60 34.95 -27.87
N LEU A 774 72.12 35.62 -26.84
CA LEU A 774 71.30 36.06 -25.70
C LEU A 774 70.20 37.04 -26.15
N SER A 775 70.51 37.94 -27.09
CA SER A 775 69.52 38.83 -27.68
C SER A 775 68.43 38.06 -28.42
N LEU A 776 68.75 37.02 -29.18
CA LEU A 776 67.76 36.18 -29.87
C LEU A 776 66.80 35.48 -28.89
N LEU A 777 67.31 34.97 -27.77
CA LEU A 777 66.56 34.18 -26.78
C LEU A 777 65.78 35.01 -25.76
N LEU A 778 66.22 36.24 -25.47
CA LEU A 778 65.75 37.04 -24.32
C LEU A 778 65.28 38.45 -24.67
N ASN A 779 65.30 38.86 -25.94
CA ASN A 779 64.59 40.08 -26.34
C ASN A 779 63.05 39.90 -26.21
N ALA A 780 62.31 41.00 -26.39
CA ALA A 780 60.86 41.01 -26.24
C ALA A 780 60.13 40.00 -27.16
N ASP A 781 60.61 39.79 -28.39
CA ASP A 781 60.01 38.85 -29.35
C ASP A 781 60.31 37.39 -28.97
N GLY A 782 61.54 37.08 -28.52
CA GLY A 782 61.94 35.75 -28.04
C GLY A 782 61.18 35.35 -26.77
N ILE A 783 61.09 36.26 -25.80
CA ILE A 783 60.29 36.08 -24.57
C ILE A 783 58.80 35.91 -24.90
N ALA A 784 58.25 36.70 -25.82
CA ALA A 784 56.86 36.56 -26.26
C ALA A 784 56.60 35.23 -26.99
N ALA A 785 57.54 34.76 -27.81
CA ALA A 785 57.43 33.46 -28.48
C ALA A 785 57.41 32.29 -27.48
N LEU A 786 58.28 32.30 -26.48
CA LEU A 786 58.33 31.27 -25.43
C LEU A 786 57.08 31.29 -24.53
N ALA A 787 56.62 32.48 -24.12
CA ALA A 787 55.38 32.64 -23.37
C ALA A 787 54.15 32.17 -24.16
N THR A 788 54.13 32.40 -25.49
CA THR A 788 53.09 31.90 -26.40
C THR A 788 53.12 30.38 -26.49
N ALA A 789 54.30 29.76 -26.71
CA ALA A 789 54.44 28.30 -26.80
C ALA A 789 53.98 27.57 -25.51
N VAL A 790 54.25 28.14 -24.33
CA VAL A 790 53.73 27.64 -23.05
C VAL A 790 52.20 27.73 -22.99
N ALA A 791 51.61 28.86 -23.39
CA ALA A 791 50.16 29.03 -23.42
C ALA A 791 49.48 28.06 -24.41
N ASP A 792 50.08 27.89 -25.60
CA ASP A 792 49.61 26.97 -26.64
C ASP A 792 49.66 25.52 -26.16
N THR A 793 50.73 25.09 -25.47
CA THR A 793 50.83 23.72 -24.94
C THR A 793 49.73 23.42 -23.91
N PHE A 794 49.37 24.40 -23.06
CA PHE A 794 48.21 24.27 -22.16
C PHE A 794 46.86 24.31 -22.90
N GLY A 795 46.76 25.01 -24.04
CA GLY A 795 45.60 25.02 -24.92
C GLY A 795 45.39 23.70 -25.66
N GLU A 796 46.47 23.11 -26.19
CA GLU A 796 46.49 21.76 -26.77
C GLU A 796 46.12 20.71 -25.73
N TYR A 797 46.67 20.79 -24.51
CA TYR A 797 46.28 19.91 -23.40
C TYR A 797 44.79 20.01 -23.07
N GLY A 798 44.22 21.22 -23.02
CA GLY A 798 42.78 21.41 -22.84
C GLY A 798 41.95 20.75 -23.95
N THR A 799 42.34 21.00 -25.20
CA THR A 799 41.72 20.41 -26.40
C THR A 799 41.79 18.87 -26.38
N ALA A 800 42.92 18.32 -25.93
CA ALA A 800 43.12 16.88 -25.81
C ALA A 800 42.29 16.25 -24.68
N VAL A 801 42.06 16.96 -23.57
CA VAL A 801 41.12 16.54 -22.51
C VAL A 801 39.69 16.52 -23.06
N ASP A 802 39.27 17.53 -23.82
CA ASP A 802 37.93 17.60 -24.40
C ASP A 802 37.69 16.59 -25.53
N ALA A 803 38.75 16.16 -26.23
CA ALA A 803 38.72 15.02 -27.15
C ALA A 803 38.75 13.64 -26.44
N SER A 804 38.94 13.59 -25.11
CA SER A 804 39.17 12.36 -24.36
C SER A 804 37.91 11.78 -23.70
N ILE A 805 38.09 10.61 -23.07
CA ILE A 805 37.10 9.97 -22.19
C ILE A 805 36.78 10.75 -20.90
N ALA A 806 37.57 11.79 -20.58
CA ALA A 806 37.37 12.73 -19.48
C ALA A 806 36.70 14.06 -19.93
N SER A 807 36.16 14.10 -21.15
CA SER A 807 35.22 15.16 -21.57
C SER A 807 33.85 15.01 -20.88
N THR A 808 33.12 16.12 -20.71
CA THR A 808 31.76 16.08 -20.14
C THR A 808 30.84 15.19 -20.96
N ALA A 809 30.90 15.29 -22.29
CA ALA A 809 30.12 14.46 -23.22
C ALA A 809 30.40 12.95 -23.05
N SER A 810 31.67 12.53 -22.85
CA SER A 810 32.00 11.12 -22.61
C SER A 810 31.56 10.62 -21.23
N VAL A 811 31.46 11.52 -20.24
CA VAL A 811 30.94 11.20 -18.90
C VAL A 811 29.40 11.11 -18.92
N GLU A 812 28.74 12.07 -19.57
CA GLU A 812 27.29 12.13 -19.79
C GLU A 812 26.77 10.88 -20.53
N GLN A 813 27.32 10.57 -21.70
CA GLN A 813 26.87 9.43 -22.51
C GLN A 813 27.05 8.09 -21.77
N PHE A 814 28.11 7.99 -20.94
CA PHE A 814 28.31 6.83 -20.08
C PHE A 814 27.20 6.71 -19.00
N PHE A 815 26.87 7.79 -18.30
CA PHE A 815 25.81 7.75 -17.28
C PHE A 815 24.43 7.49 -17.88
N ILE A 816 24.12 8.10 -19.02
CA ILE A 816 22.86 7.83 -19.75
C ILE A 816 22.80 6.36 -20.18
N GLY A 817 23.92 5.78 -20.65
CA GLY A 817 23.99 4.37 -21.05
C GLY A 817 23.73 3.41 -19.88
N GLU A 818 24.59 3.42 -18.86
CA GLU A 818 24.54 2.43 -17.77
C GLU A 818 23.30 2.59 -16.87
N THR A 819 23.00 3.81 -16.43
CA THR A 819 21.88 4.02 -15.50
C THR A 819 20.53 3.72 -16.14
N CYS A 820 20.39 3.87 -17.47
CA CYS A 820 19.18 3.51 -18.21
C CYS A 820 18.89 2.00 -18.21
N VAL A 821 19.90 1.13 -18.11
CA VAL A 821 19.68 -0.32 -17.97
C VAL A 821 19.17 -0.64 -16.56
N GLY A 822 19.75 -0.02 -15.53
CA GLY A 822 19.27 -0.13 -14.15
C GLY A 822 17.85 0.43 -13.98
N LEU A 823 17.56 1.59 -14.57
CA LEU A 823 16.28 2.29 -14.46
C LEU A 823 15.13 1.48 -15.07
N ARG A 824 15.34 0.94 -16.28
CA ARG A 824 14.40 -0.02 -16.86
C ARG A 824 14.20 -1.22 -15.95
N SER A 825 15.28 -1.88 -15.52
CA SER A 825 15.19 -3.04 -14.61
C SER A 825 14.38 -2.77 -13.33
N VAL A 826 14.53 -1.59 -12.71
CA VAL A 826 13.79 -1.17 -11.52
C VAL A 826 12.30 -0.88 -11.81
N ILE A 827 12.01 -0.23 -12.93
CA ILE A 827 10.64 0.04 -13.39
C ILE A 827 9.94 -1.29 -13.75
N ASP A 828 10.57 -2.09 -14.62
CA ASP A 828 10.13 -3.41 -15.07
C ASP A 828 9.82 -4.31 -13.86
N ALA A 829 10.69 -4.34 -12.85
CA ALA A 829 10.48 -5.11 -11.62
C ALA A 829 9.28 -4.65 -10.78
N LEU A 830 8.91 -3.36 -10.81
CA LEU A 830 7.72 -2.85 -10.14
C LEU A 830 6.44 -3.20 -10.92
N VAL A 831 6.44 -2.95 -12.22
CA VAL A 831 5.26 -3.11 -13.10
C VAL A 831 5.05 -4.55 -13.59
N ALA A 832 5.99 -5.46 -13.34
CA ALA A 832 5.80 -6.90 -13.55
C ALA A 832 4.76 -7.54 -12.59
N ASN A 833 4.36 -6.82 -11.54
CA ASN A 833 3.42 -7.25 -10.49
C ASN A 833 3.67 -8.67 -9.92
N SER A 834 4.92 -8.93 -9.52
CA SER A 834 5.25 -10.06 -8.65
C SER A 834 4.70 -9.81 -7.23
N PRO A 835 4.36 -10.85 -6.45
CA PRO A 835 4.03 -10.74 -5.02
C PRO A 835 5.04 -10.00 -4.15
N HIS A 836 6.26 -9.77 -4.65
CA HIS A 836 7.33 -9.03 -3.95
C HIS A 836 7.71 -7.70 -4.64
N SER A 837 7.09 -7.33 -5.76
CA SER A 837 7.43 -6.13 -6.54
C SER A 837 7.49 -4.82 -5.71
N PRO A 838 6.52 -4.49 -4.83
CA PRO A 838 6.58 -3.26 -4.04
C PRO A 838 7.77 -3.19 -3.08
N PHE A 839 8.02 -4.27 -2.33
CA PHE A 839 9.16 -4.37 -1.40
C PHE A 839 10.50 -4.31 -2.14
N CYS A 840 10.64 -5.07 -3.23
CA CYS A 840 11.87 -5.08 -4.02
C CYS A 840 12.12 -3.73 -4.69
N PHE A 841 11.09 -3.04 -5.19
CA PHE A 841 11.22 -1.67 -5.67
C PHE A 841 11.74 -0.74 -4.56
N ALA A 842 11.09 -0.71 -3.39
CA ALA A 842 11.52 0.12 -2.25
C ALA A 842 12.95 -0.22 -1.75
N LYS A 843 13.41 -1.47 -1.90
CA LYS A 843 14.76 -1.92 -1.53
C LYS A 843 15.85 -1.53 -2.53
N PHE A 844 15.52 -1.30 -3.81
CA PHE A 844 16.51 -1.10 -4.88
C PHE A 844 16.39 0.22 -5.65
N SER A 845 15.21 0.85 -5.77
CA SER A 845 15.06 2.15 -6.43
C SER A 845 15.89 3.28 -5.80
N PRO A 846 16.02 3.39 -4.46
CA PRO A 846 16.87 4.43 -3.85
C PRO A 846 18.37 4.13 -4.02
N LYS A 847 18.74 2.86 -4.20
CA LYS A 847 20.14 2.45 -4.45
C LYS A 847 20.59 2.83 -5.84
N LEU A 848 19.69 2.68 -6.82
CA LEU A 848 19.92 3.12 -8.18
C LEU A 848 19.97 4.65 -8.27
N PHE A 849 19.02 5.35 -7.65
CA PHE A 849 18.98 6.81 -7.59
C PHE A 849 20.32 7.38 -7.08
N ASN A 850 20.79 6.86 -5.94
CA ASN A 850 22.06 7.29 -5.35
C ASN A 850 23.30 7.03 -6.22
N GLN A 851 23.23 6.24 -7.31
CA GLN A 851 24.38 6.03 -8.20
C GLN A 851 24.80 7.32 -8.92
N PHE A 852 23.87 8.18 -9.36
CA PHE A 852 24.22 9.43 -10.04
C PHE A 852 25.18 10.28 -9.19
N ALA A 853 24.74 10.63 -7.99
CA ALA A 853 25.52 11.47 -7.08
C ALA A 853 26.70 10.75 -6.38
N LEU A 854 26.87 9.44 -6.56
CA LEU A 854 28.10 8.71 -6.18
C LEU A 854 29.13 8.75 -7.31
N SER A 855 28.68 8.48 -8.54
CA SER A 855 29.54 8.45 -9.71
C SER A 855 30.01 9.83 -10.14
N PHE A 856 29.21 10.88 -9.93
CA PHE A 856 29.68 12.26 -10.04
C PHE A 856 30.84 12.54 -9.07
N TYR A 857 30.73 12.16 -7.79
CA TYR A 857 31.83 12.38 -6.85
C TYR A 857 33.12 11.69 -7.32
N ALA A 858 33.02 10.43 -7.76
CA ALA A 858 34.15 9.68 -8.29
C ALA A 858 34.79 10.31 -9.55
N VAL A 859 34.00 10.97 -10.42
CA VAL A 859 34.54 11.71 -11.58
C VAL A 859 35.09 13.09 -11.18
N SER A 860 34.42 13.82 -10.28
CA SER A 860 34.87 15.13 -9.79
C SER A 860 36.25 15.07 -9.15
N GLU A 861 36.48 14.01 -8.37
CA GLU A 861 37.74 13.77 -7.67
C GLU A 861 38.92 13.54 -8.63
N CYS A 862 38.68 13.01 -9.84
CA CYS A 862 39.71 12.89 -10.86
C CYS A 862 40.19 14.25 -11.38
N TYR A 863 39.29 15.24 -11.52
CA TYR A 863 39.67 16.60 -11.86
C TYR A 863 40.39 17.29 -10.69
N ASP A 864 39.85 17.19 -9.47
CA ASP A 864 40.45 17.75 -8.25
C ASP A 864 41.92 17.30 -8.08
N VAL A 865 42.21 16.02 -8.33
CA VAL A 865 43.55 15.42 -8.21
C VAL A 865 44.53 15.93 -9.28
N GLU A 866 44.11 16.07 -10.53
CA GLU A 866 45.01 16.61 -11.56
C GLU A 866 45.19 18.12 -11.43
N THR A 867 44.21 18.89 -10.97
CA THR A 867 44.40 20.32 -10.61
C THR A 867 45.54 20.49 -9.62
N ILE A 868 45.58 19.66 -8.56
CA ILE A 868 46.67 19.67 -7.57
C ILE A 868 48.03 19.28 -8.19
N ARG A 869 48.05 18.46 -9.25
CA ARG A 869 49.28 18.10 -9.98
C ARG A 869 49.74 19.21 -10.91
N LEU A 870 48.83 19.88 -11.62
CA LEU A 870 49.12 21.04 -12.47
C LEU A 870 49.66 22.22 -11.66
N TYR A 871 49.20 22.42 -10.42
CA TYR A 871 49.82 23.42 -9.52
C TYR A 871 51.27 23.08 -9.16
N ARG A 872 51.60 21.81 -8.88
CA ARG A 872 52.99 21.41 -8.63
C ARG A 872 53.88 21.54 -9.87
N LEU A 873 53.30 21.37 -11.07
CA LEU A 873 53.97 21.67 -12.34
C LEU A 873 54.23 23.18 -12.47
N GLN A 874 53.27 24.04 -12.12
CA GLN A 874 53.47 25.50 -12.07
C GLN A 874 54.68 25.86 -11.19
N ASP A 875 54.72 25.36 -9.95
CA ASP A 875 55.79 25.65 -8.99
C ASP A 875 57.18 25.22 -9.51
N LEU A 876 57.25 24.04 -10.13
CA LEU A 876 58.50 23.51 -10.70
C LEU A 876 58.97 24.33 -11.91
N LEU A 877 58.06 24.70 -12.83
CA LEU A 877 58.39 25.52 -13.98
C LEU A 877 58.81 26.93 -13.56
N THR A 878 58.13 27.54 -12.57
CA THR A 878 58.54 28.83 -11.99
C THR A 878 59.96 28.77 -11.39
N LEU A 879 60.35 27.65 -10.76
CA LEU A 879 61.71 27.47 -10.26
C LEU A 879 62.76 27.40 -11.39
N VAL A 880 62.48 26.69 -12.49
CA VAL A 880 63.39 26.65 -13.64
C VAL A 880 63.51 28.03 -14.30
N ILE A 881 62.42 28.78 -14.42
CA ILE A 881 62.44 30.16 -14.93
C ILE A 881 63.26 31.07 -14.01
N GLY A 882 63.13 30.92 -12.68
CA GLY A 882 63.99 31.61 -11.71
C GLY A 882 65.49 31.31 -11.89
N MET A 883 65.85 30.10 -12.34
CA MET A 883 67.23 29.77 -12.70
C MET A 883 67.70 30.41 -14.02
N ILE A 884 66.79 30.84 -14.91
CA ILE A 884 67.13 31.62 -16.11
C ILE A 884 67.29 33.11 -15.74
N VAL A 885 66.45 33.61 -14.81
CA VAL A 885 66.61 34.98 -14.26
C VAL A 885 67.97 35.13 -13.59
N TYR A 886 68.34 34.18 -12.73
CA TYR A 886 69.63 34.19 -12.01
C TYR A 886 70.85 34.09 -12.94
N ASP A 887 70.76 33.33 -14.04
CA ASP A 887 71.83 33.25 -15.05
C ASP A 887 72.19 34.64 -15.63
N VAL A 888 71.22 35.54 -15.76
CA VAL A 888 71.38 36.82 -16.47
C VAL A 888 71.41 38.05 -15.56
N GLU A 889 71.17 37.92 -14.25
CA GLU A 889 70.93 39.08 -13.38
C GLU A 889 72.12 40.04 -13.21
N ASP A 890 73.36 39.58 -13.46
CA ASP A 890 74.61 40.38 -13.40
C ASP A 890 75.22 40.71 -14.78
N LEU A 891 74.59 40.28 -15.89
CA LEU A 891 75.17 40.27 -17.25
C LEU A 891 75.77 41.62 -17.70
N GLY A 892 75.03 42.72 -17.50
CA GLY A 892 75.43 44.06 -17.93
C GLY A 892 76.49 44.69 -17.02
N GLU A 893 76.47 44.43 -15.71
CA GLU A 893 77.49 44.90 -14.77
C GLU A 893 78.84 44.20 -15.03
N ALA A 894 78.82 42.87 -15.18
CA ALA A 894 80.02 42.07 -15.43
C ALA A 894 80.76 42.51 -16.70
N ILE A 895 80.05 42.70 -17.82
CA ILE A 895 80.63 43.19 -19.08
C ILE A 895 81.09 44.65 -18.94
N SER A 896 80.32 45.51 -18.23
CA SER A 896 80.73 46.90 -17.97
C SER A 896 82.03 47.01 -17.19
N SER A 897 82.35 46.02 -16.34
CA SER A 897 83.62 45.95 -15.62
C SER A 897 84.85 45.79 -16.54
N CYS A 898 84.68 45.23 -17.74
CA CYS A 898 85.74 45.15 -18.75
C CYS A 898 85.96 46.48 -19.49
N ALA A 899 84.90 47.26 -19.74
CA ALA A 899 84.98 48.55 -20.42
C ALA A 899 85.81 49.59 -19.64
N GLN A 900 85.85 49.47 -18.31
CA GLN A 900 86.58 50.37 -17.41
C GLN A 900 88.07 49.99 -17.24
N ARG A 901 88.56 48.90 -17.86
CA ARG A 901 89.92 48.38 -17.66
C ARG A 901 90.84 48.73 -18.84
N THR A 902 92.08 49.09 -18.52
CA THR A 902 93.16 49.25 -19.52
C THR A 902 93.52 47.95 -20.24
N THR A 903 93.11 46.79 -19.70
CA THR A 903 93.22 45.46 -20.33
C THR A 903 91.89 44.97 -20.90
N GLY A 904 90.99 45.88 -21.27
CA GLY A 904 89.62 45.59 -21.74
C GLY A 904 89.50 44.50 -22.81
N PRO A 905 90.31 44.49 -23.90
CA PRO A 905 90.24 43.45 -24.92
C PRO A 905 90.49 42.04 -24.37
N ALA A 906 91.51 41.86 -23.53
CA ALA A 906 91.82 40.58 -22.88
C ALA A 906 90.82 40.21 -21.77
N CYS A 907 90.10 41.18 -21.22
CA CYS A 907 88.97 40.95 -20.33
C CYS A 907 87.80 40.31 -21.10
N LEU A 908 87.51 40.78 -22.33
CA LEU A 908 86.52 40.14 -23.21
C LEU A 908 86.92 38.71 -23.58
N THR A 909 88.17 38.48 -24.00
CA THR A 909 88.68 37.13 -24.33
C THR A 909 88.56 36.14 -23.16
N LEU A 910 88.61 36.63 -21.91
CA LEU A 910 88.44 35.80 -20.73
C LEU A 910 86.97 35.44 -20.43
N ILE A 911 86.03 36.39 -20.60
CA ILE A 911 84.62 36.18 -20.22
C ILE A 911 83.75 35.67 -21.38
N GLY A 912 84.11 35.98 -22.62
CA GLY A 912 83.34 35.68 -23.82
C GLY A 912 82.87 34.23 -23.95
N PRO A 913 83.78 33.24 -23.87
CA PRO A 913 83.42 31.82 -23.95
C PRO A 913 82.46 31.35 -22.84
N TYR A 914 82.48 31.99 -21.66
CA TYR A 914 81.52 31.68 -20.59
C TYR A 914 80.13 32.22 -20.91
N TYR A 915 80.02 33.38 -21.55
CA TYR A 915 78.74 33.94 -21.99
C TYR A 915 78.17 33.22 -23.23
N GLU A 916 79.02 32.68 -24.09
CA GLU A 916 78.58 31.81 -25.19
C GLU A 916 78.01 30.50 -24.63
N GLN A 917 78.72 29.86 -23.69
CA GLN A 917 78.21 28.69 -22.97
C GLN A 917 76.94 28.99 -22.15
N LEU A 918 76.82 30.19 -21.57
CA LEU A 918 75.61 30.64 -20.87
C LEU A 918 74.41 30.74 -21.82
N ALA A 919 74.61 31.29 -23.02
CA ALA A 919 73.56 31.38 -24.04
C ALA A 919 73.04 29.99 -24.43
N THR A 920 73.95 29.02 -24.63
CA THR A 920 73.57 27.61 -24.86
C THR A 920 72.81 27.02 -23.67
N THR A 921 73.28 27.22 -22.43
CA THR A 921 72.60 26.73 -21.23
C THR A 921 71.21 27.35 -21.03
N ILE A 922 71.00 28.59 -21.46
CA ILE A 922 69.68 29.25 -21.43
C ILE A 922 68.75 28.67 -22.50
N ASP A 923 69.23 28.46 -23.73
CA ASP A 923 68.48 27.77 -24.79
C ASP A 923 68.06 26.35 -24.34
N GLU A 924 69.01 25.58 -23.77
CA GLU A 924 68.74 24.27 -23.16
C GLU A 924 67.70 24.34 -22.03
N LYS A 925 67.72 25.36 -21.17
CA LYS A 925 66.71 25.57 -20.12
C LYS A 925 65.34 25.94 -20.69
N GLN A 926 65.26 26.78 -21.73
CA GLN A 926 64.01 27.12 -22.40
C GLN A 926 63.39 25.89 -23.09
N ALA A 927 64.20 25.12 -23.83
CA ALA A 927 63.79 23.86 -24.46
C ALA A 927 63.39 22.80 -23.42
N TYR A 928 64.07 22.74 -22.27
CA TYR A 928 63.69 21.85 -21.16
C TYR A 928 62.31 22.21 -20.57
N VAL A 929 61.99 23.50 -20.38
CA VAL A 929 60.67 23.93 -19.91
C VAL A 929 59.57 23.46 -20.86
N LEU A 930 59.73 23.66 -22.17
CA LEU A 930 58.72 23.25 -23.15
C LEU A 930 58.58 21.72 -23.23
N SER A 931 59.68 20.98 -23.36
CA SER A 931 59.65 19.51 -23.44
C SER A 931 59.11 18.86 -22.16
N TYR A 932 59.47 19.36 -20.98
CA TYR A 932 58.92 18.86 -19.71
C TYR A 932 57.42 19.17 -19.55
N LEU A 933 56.97 20.36 -19.97
CA LEU A 933 55.55 20.73 -20.00
C LEU A 933 54.75 19.83 -20.97
N GLU A 934 55.29 19.58 -22.16
CA GLU A 934 54.74 18.65 -23.14
C GLU A 934 54.63 17.22 -22.58
N GLU A 935 55.66 16.70 -21.89
CA GLU A 935 55.61 15.35 -21.33
C GLU A 935 54.63 15.24 -20.15
N GLU A 936 54.66 16.16 -19.17
CA GLU A 936 53.74 16.10 -18.03
C GLU A 936 52.29 16.39 -18.40
N THR A 937 51.99 17.20 -19.43
CA THR A 937 50.61 17.32 -19.94
C THR A 937 50.12 16.04 -20.62
N LYS A 938 50.98 15.37 -21.41
CA LYS A 938 50.67 14.06 -22.02
C LYS A 938 50.46 12.97 -20.95
N ILE A 939 51.27 12.95 -19.90
CA ILE A 939 51.11 12.01 -18.78
C ILE A 939 49.85 12.38 -17.96
N SER A 940 49.59 13.66 -17.71
CA SER A 940 48.39 14.14 -17.01
C SER A 940 47.10 13.69 -17.70
N LEU A 941 47.05 13.76 -19.03
CA LEU A 941 45.92 13.26 -19.83
C LEU A 941 45.70 11.74 -19.62
N GLN A 942 46.78 10.95 -19.57
CA GLN A 942 46.71 9.51 -19.31
C GLN A 942 46.26 9.20 -17.87
N ARG A 943 46.75 9.95 -16.87
CA ARG A 943 46.35 9.82 -15.46
C ARG A 943 44.87 10.16 -15.27
N LEU A 944 44.41 11.28 -15.84
CA LEU A 944 43.02 11.72 -15.82
C LEU A 944 42.09 10.69 -16.47
N GLY A 945 42.43 10.25 -17.69
CA GLY A 945 41.67 9.24 -18.43
C GLY A 945 41.59 7.90 -17.68
N SER A 946 42.68 7.47 -17.06
CA SER A 946 42.71 6.25 -16.24
C SER A 946 41.79 6.37 -15.03
N CYS A 947 41.83 7.50 -14.32
CA CYS A 947 40.97 7.76 -13.17
C CYS A 947 39.47 7.75 -13.56
N VAL A 948 39.10 8.49 -14.62
CA VAL A 948 37.71 8.54 -15.12
C VAL A 948 37.26 7.16 -15.62
N THR A 949 38.14 6.38 -16.24
CA THR A 949 37.86 4.98 -16.61
C THR A 949 37.50 4.13 -15.39
N THR A 950 38.26 4.25 -14.30
CA THR A 950 38.00 3.52 -13.06
C THR A 950 36.66 3.92 -12.42
N ALA A 951 36.36 5.23 -12.36
CA ALA A 951 35.08 5.74 -11.86
C ALA A 951 33.88 5.20 -12.69
N LYS A 952 34.02 5.15 -14.01
CA LYS A 952 33.03 4.54 -14.91
C LYS A 952 32.83 3.04 -14.59
N TYR A 953 33.89 2.23 -14.51
CA TYR A 953 33.76 0.81 -14.17
C TYR A 953 33.15 0.56 -12.78
N MET A 954 33.47 1.37 -11.76
CA MET A 954 32.84 1.27 -10.44
C MET A 954 31.32 1.49 -10.50
N THR A 955 30.86 2.39 -11.36
CA THR A 955 29.43 2.64 -11.62
C THR A 955 28.77 1.41 -12.25
N ALA A 956 29.34 0.89 -13.34
CA ALA A 956 28.78 -0.25 -14.08
C ALA A 956 28.66 -1.51 -13.20
N ILE A 957 29.69 -1.81 -12.39
CA ILE A 957 29.68 -2.92 -11.44
C ILE A 957 28.56 -2.75 -10.40
N SER A 958 28.37 -1.54 -9.89
CA SER A 958 27.35 -1.24 -8.86
C SER A 958 25.93 -1.33 -9.42
N VAL A 959 25.69 -0.83 -10.64
CA VAL A 959 24.41 -0.98 -11.36
C VAL A 959 24.12 -2.44 -11.68
N ALA A 960 25.09 -3.21 -12.19
CA ALA A 960 24.93 -4.63 -12.45
C ALA A 960 24.59 -5.44 -11.18
N ALA A 961 25.23 -5.11 -10.05
CA ALA A 961 24.91 -5.72 -8.76
C ALA A 961 23.50 -5.37 -8.28
N ILE A 962 23.01 -4.14 -8.50
CA ILE A 962 21.62 -3.76 -8.20
C ILE A 962 20.64 -4.60 -9.02
N ILE A 963 20.85 -4.72 -10.34
CA ILE A 963 19.98 -5.48 -11.26
C ILE A 963 19.93 -6.97 -10.86
N SER A 964 21.08 -7.59 -10.60
CA SER A 964 21.16 -9.02 -10.23
C SER A 964 20.45 -9.33 -8.91
N ASN A 965 20.63 -8.48 -7.89
CA ASN A 965 19.97 -8.64 -6.59
C ASN A 965 18.47 -8.33 -6.66
N LEU A 966 18.06 -7.36 -7.50
CA LEU A 966 16.66 -7.06 -7.77
C LEU A 966 15.93 -8.25 -8.42
N GLY A 967 16.49 -8.83 -9.48
CA GLY A 967 15.93 -10.02 -10.14
C GLY A 967 15.88 -11.26 -9.23
N THR A 968 16.76 -11.32 -8.23
CA THR A 968 16.71 -12.35 -7.18
C THR A 968 15.58 -12.07 -6.18
N CYS A 969 15.38 -10.81 -5.79
CA CYS A 969 14.32 -10.37 -4.89
C CYS A 969 12.91 -10.57 -5.49
N THR A 970 12.70 -10.19 -6.75
CA THR A 970 11.37 -10.31 -7.41
C THR A 970 10.88 -11.75 -7.53
N VAL A 971 11.77 -12.74 -7.48
CA VAL A 971 11.46 -14.17 -7.54
C VAL A 971 11.34 -14.82 -6.15
N ARG A 972 12.06 -14.33 -5.13
CA ARG A 972 12.20 -15.00 -3.83
C ARG A 972 11.77 -14.18 -2.60
N GLY A 973 11.46 -12.90 -2.78
CA GLY A 973 11.08 -11.98 -1.72
C GLY A 973 12.25 -11.55 -0.82
N PRO A 974 11.98 -11.18 0.45
CA PRO A 974 13.01 -10.79 1.41
C PRO A 974 13.91 -11.98 1.78
N ILE A 975 15.06 -12.09 1.12
CA ILE A 975 16.16 -12.98 1.51
C ILE A 975 17.12 -12.22 2.42
N PRO A 976 17.40 -12.69 3.65
CA PRO A 976 18.52 -12.18 4.43
C PRO A 976 19.84 -12.54 3.73
N VAL A 977 20.74 -11.56 3.63
CA VAL A 977 22.09 -11.67 3.04
C VAL A 977 23.12 -11.92 4.13
#